data_AF-A0A4C1XV90-F1
#
_entry.id   AF-A0A4C1XV90-F1
#
_cell.length_a   1.000
_cell.length_b   1.000
_cell.length_c   1.000
_cell.angle_alpha   90.00
_cell.angle_beta   90.00
_cell.angle_gamma   90.00
#
_symmetry.space_group_name_H-M   'P 1'
#
loop_
_entity.id
_entity.type
_entity.pdbx_description
1 polymer ?
#
loop_
_entity_poly.entity_id
_entity_poly.type
_entity_poly.pdbx_seq_one_letter_code
_entity_poly.pdbx_strand_id
1 'polypeptide(L)'
;MVLKLALESGDTNAIIAAVEALGSSVEPELAQQLAAHLRAHDHHSHAAALLATTGQYDEALTIVEKESTPLTDELGEKPAAPAGVPAREALLRRLADVLGARGLYHQAAKRLAQAGDKAGALRWLMRSGDADRVATFAAAARDSNVQLMAAEYLRRHAAWRSRPDLTRHIIHFHTRAKAYSKLAGFYAECAKVEVDEYDNFEKALEALKESIHCLSKATDPDTGAQTIALQQQSTLVKRYLDVKKLLEAGDINTGVTSGEQLLRALEARSGLVTEERVLKLLLHYATDHPSAPDDNKADSDINKIRNFSIVAHVDHGKSTLADRLLEVTGVIKPGVDNAQVLDQLQVERERGITVKAVTASLDYMYQNEKYLLNLIDTPGHVDFSSEVVRSITACQGVVLLVDANEGVQAQTVAVHSLAKKNNLIIIPVLNKVDLKNADPEKVKKQLKSVFDIDENTVLKISAKKGWGINELMQAIIERIPPPPADPNSSFKAHVIDTWHDKHRGIMCLTYIHSGRARIGQSVKWRSNLKQQTIKALALLRPHEEPVASATAGQVVMLGCGPKGGGAVGDQLLSLESAENTEIVTIPPVRHMVYAGIYPADQSQHHPALGQGWRLGFLGLLHLEVFTQRLLQEYKAEAILTAPSVPYKVKIRGSKLIKHYKSDELIITNPLQLPHPHNITEYFEPFVIGTVVTPTEYIGPVTTLCIDRRGTPLVPSPIDDKLTMMQFILPLAEIVMDFHDSLKSITSGYASFDYQDHGFHSSALARMDILLNGVLVEELASIVHVSRLEYNARRLTEKLKEMIPRQMVQIAIQAVVGGKVYARETLKAYRKDVTAKLYGGDVTRRKKLLKQQTEGKKKMRSVANIRIPRDTFIDVLKK
;
A
#
# COMPACT_ATOMS: atom_id res chain seq x y z
N MET A 1 -32.67 55.49 -13.09
CA MET A 1 -33.25 55.63 -14.44
C MET A 1 -33.28 54.30 -15.19
N VAL A 2 -32.13 53.63 -15.40
CA VAL A 2 -32.06 52.29 -16.04
C VAL A 2 -32.91 51.24 -15.33
N LEU A 3 -32.84 51.14 -13.99
CA LEU A 3 -33.66 50.20 -13.21
C LEU A 3 -35.16 50.50 -13.25
N LYS A 4 -35.56 51.78 -13.36
CA LYS A 4 -36.98 52.17 -13.49
C LYS A 4 -37.53 51.79 -14.86
N LEU A 5 -36.75 52.02 -15.92
CA LEU A 5 -37.07 51.59 -17.29
C LEU A 5 -37.13 50.05 -17.42
N ALA A 6 -36.26 49.33 -16.70
CA ALA A 6 -36.31 47.86 -16.66
C ALA A 6 -37.58 47.35 -15.95
N LEU A 7 -37.98 47.99 -14.85
CA LEU A 7 -39.25 47.70 -14.15
C LEU A 7 -40.49 47.98 -15.04
N GLU A 8 -40.47 49.08 -15.80
CA GLU A 8 -41.54 49.43 -16.76
C GLU A 8 -41.61 48.45 -17.94
N SER A 9 -40.51 47.77 -18.28
CA SER A 9 -40.46 46.81 -19.38
C SER A 9 -41.05 45.43 -19.04
N GLY A 10 -41.17 45.09 -17.75
CA GLY A 10 -41.67 43.79 -17.28
C GLY A 10 -40.76 42.58 -17.60
N ASP A 11 -39.58 42.78 -18.20
CA ASP A 11 -38.65 41.69 -18.52
C ASP A 11 -37.77 41.35 -17.32
N THR A 12 -38.05 40.20 -16.71
CA THR A 12 -37.39 39.68 -15.51
C THR A 12 -35.89 39.46 -15.72
N ASN A 13 -35.45 39.08 -16.93
CA ASN A 13 -34.04 38.85 -17.24
C ASN A 13 -33.26 40.16 -17.41
N ALA A 14 -33.89 41.17 -18.00
CA ALA A 14 -33.33 42.51 -18.11
C ALA A 14 -33.16 43.15 -16.72
N ILE A 15 -34.11 42.90 -15.81
CA ILE A 15 -34.05 43.34 -14.41
C ILE A 15 -32.88 42.66 -13.67
N ILE A 16 -32.70 41.34 -13.77
CA ILE A 16 -31.59 40.62 -13.13
C ILE A 16 -30.24 41.14 -13.64
N ALA A 17 -30.07 41.28 -14.95
CA ALA A 17 -28.82 41.77 -15.54
C ALA A 17 -28.50 43.23 -15.14
N ALA A 18 -29.52 44.07 -15.00
CA ALA A 18 -29.35 45.46 -14.53
C ALA A 18 -28.95 45.52 -13.05
N VAL A 19 -29.51 44.64 -12.22
CA VAL A 19 -29.19 44.51 -10.79
C VAL A 19 -27.75 44.02 -10.58
N GLU A 20 -27.34 42.96 -11.27
CA GLU A 20 -25.96 42.43 -11.19
C GLU A 20 -24.91 43.45 -11.64
N ALA A 21 -25.24 44.30 -12.62
CA ALA A 21 -24.34 45.34 -13.12
C ALA A 21 -24.16 46.52 -12.15
N LEU A 22 -25.14 46.80 -11.30
CA LEU A 22 -25.14 47.96 -10.39
C LEU A 22 -24.61 47.63 -8.99
N GLY A 23 -24.66 46.37 -8.57
CA GLY A 23 -24.12 45.89 -7.30
C GLY A 23 -24.67 46.67 -6.09
N SER A 24 -23.79 47.14 -5.20
CA SER A 24 -24.14 47.88 -3.98
C SER A 24 -24.65 49.31 -4.21
N SER A 25 -24.85 49.75 -5.46
CA SER A 25 -25.23 51.13 -5.81
C SER A 25 -26.74 51.33 -5.92
N VAL A 26 -27.54 50.31 -5.55
CA VAL A 26 -29.00 50.31 -5.65
C VAL A 26 -29.63 50.91 -4.40
N GLU A 27 -30.57 51.83 -4.57
CA GLU A 27 -31.34 52.42 -3.45
C GLU A 27 -32.18 51.34 -2.74
N PRO A 28 -32.25 51.35 -1.39
CA PRO A 28 -32.95 50.30 -0.63
C PRO A 28 -34.45 50.17 -0.95
N GLU A 29 -35.14 51.29 -1.20
CA GLU A 29 -36.59 51.28 -1.55
C GLU A 29 -36.84 50.66 -2.93
N LEU A 30 -35.95 50.93 -3.89
CA LEU A 30 -36.04 50.36 -5.24
C LEU A 30 -35.70 48.86 -5.23
N ALA A 31 -34.76 48.44 -4.38
CA ALA A 31 -34.42 47.04 -4.19
C ALA A 31 -35.59 46.20 -3.63
N GLN A 32 -36.41 46.76 -2.73
CA GLN A 32 -37.61 46.07 -2.23
C GLN A 32 -38.65 45.86 -3.33
N GLN A 33 -38.89 46.88 -4.16
CA GLN A 33 -39.84 46.79 -5.28
C GLN A 33 -39.39 45.74 -6.31
N LEU A 34 -38.09 45.74 -6.63
CA LEU A 34 -37.48 44.76 -7.53
C LEU A 34 -37.50 43.35 -6.93
N ALA A 35 -37.21 43.20 -5.63
CA ALA A 35 -37.27 41.91 -4.96
C ALA A 35 -38.70 41.35 -4.89
N ALA A 36 -39.72 42.21 -4.68
CA ALA A 36 -41.12 41.81 -4.72
C ALA A 36 -41.54 41.32 -6.12
N HIS A 37 -41.08 42.01 -7.16
CA HIS A 37 -41.31 41.59 -8.56
C HIS A 37 -40.61 40.26 -8.88
N LEU A 38 -39.36 40.08 -8.47
CA LEU A 38 -38.62 38.83 -8.64
C LEU A 38 -39.26 37.66 -7.87
N ARG A 39 -39.83 37.91 -6.68
CA ARG A 39 -40.60 36.90 -5.93
C ARG A 39 -41.89 36.50 -6.65
N ALA A 40 -42.58 37.43 -7.29
CA ALA A 40 -43.81 37.15 -8.04
C ALA A 40 -43.57 36.29 -9.31
N HIS A 41 -42.31 36.18 -9.74
CA HIS A 41 -41.87 35.42 -10.92
C HIS A 41 -40.93 34.25 -10.54
N ASP A 42 -41.04 33.69 -9.33
CA ASP A 42 -40.28 32.51 -8.86
C ASP A 42 -38.74 32.64 -8.81
N HIS A 43 -38.18 33.84 -8.96
CA HIS A 43 -36.74 34.11 -8.91
C HIS A 43 -36.26 34.47 -7.49
N HIS A 44 -36.58 33.61 -6.53
CA HIS A 44 -36.36 33.86 -5.09
C HIS A 44 -34.88 33.99 -4.68
N SER A 45 -33.95 33.30 -5.36
CA SER A 45 -32.50 33.38 -5.07
C SER A 45 -31.92 34.76 -5.40
N HIS A 46 -32.32 35.33 -6.54
CA HIS A 46 -31.90 36.65 -6.99
C HIS A 46 -32.55 37.76 -6.15
N ALA A 47 -33.81 37.55 -5.73
CA ALA A 47 -34.48 38.44 -4.79
C ALA A 47 -33.76 38.50 -3.42
N ALA A 48 -33.32 37.35 -2.89
CA ALA A 48 -32.58 37.29 -1.63
C ALA A 48 -31.18 37.94 -1.73
N ALA A 49 -30.47 37.73 -2.85
CA ALA A 49 -29.17 38.36 -3.10
C ALA A 49 -29.29 39.90 -3.19
N LEU A 50 -30.27 40.40 -3.94
CA LEU A 50 -30.52 41.82 -4.09
C LEU A 50 -30.77 42.51 -2.73
N LEU A 51 -31.63 41.94 -1.90
CA LEU A 51 -31.91 42.47 -0.55
C LEU A 51 -30.68 42.40 0.38
N ALA A 52 -29.83 41.38 0.22
CA ALA A 52 -28.58 41.29 0.98
C ALA A 52 -27.56 42.37 0.56
N THR A 53 -27.45 42.68 -0.74
CA THR A 53 -26.53 43.73 -1.23
C THR A 53 -26.89 45.13 -0.74
N THR A 54 -28.17 45.41 -0.52
CA THR A 54 -28.67 46.71 -0.07
C THR A 54 -28.80 46.83 1.45
N GLY A 55 -28.41 45.79 2.20
CA GLY A 55 -28.38 45.80 3.66
C GLY A 55 -29.69 45.39 4.35
N GLN A 56 -30.68 44.90 3.60
CA GLN A 56 -31.99 44.44 4.09
C GLN A 56 -31.98 42.94 4.42
N TYR A 57 -31.10 42.55 5.34
CA TYR A 57 -30.80 41.15 5.64
C TYR A 57 -31.97 40.36 6.27
N ASP A 58 -32.86 41.01 7.02
CA ASP A 58 -33.98 40.32 7.69
C ASP A 58 -35.03 39.82 6.67
N GLU A 59 -35.34 40.63 5.66
CA GLU A 59 -36.22 40.25 4.56
C GLU A 59 -35.56 39.21 3.65
N ALA A 60 -34.25 39.31 3.41
CA ALA A 60 -33.50 38.32 2.65
C ALA A 60 -33.52 36.93 3.33
N LEU A 61 -33.28 36.88 4.65
CA LEU A 61 -33.34 35.64 5.43
C LEU A 61 -34.73 35.01 5.43
N THR A 62 -35.79 35.83 5.49
CA THR A 62 -37.17 35.33 5.47
C THR A 62 -37.53 34.66 4.14
N ILE A 63 -36.96 35.12 3.00
CA ILE A 63 -37.10 34.41 1.71
C ILE A 63 -36.40 33.06 1.75
N VAL A 64 -35.16 33.04 2.24
CA VAL A 64 -34.31 31.85 2.25
C VAL A 64 -34.89 30.77 3.17
N GLU A 65 -35.56 31.17 4.27
CA GLU A 65 -36.26 30.29 5.20
C GLU A 65 -37.56 29.70 4.62
N LYS A 66 -38.40 30.51 3.97
CA LYS A 66 -39.71 30.06 3.48
C LYS A 66 -39.63 29.26 2.18
N GLU A 67 -38.74 29.64 1.26
CA GLU A 67 -38.73 29.14 -0.12
C GLU A 67 -37.62 28.12 -0.41
N SER A 68 -36.84 27.69 0.61
CA SER A 68 -35.76 26.67 0.47
C SER A 68 -34.72 26.94 -0.63
N THR A 69 -34.39 28.20 -0.89
CA THR A 69 -33.54 28.64 -2.02
C THR A 69 -32.03 28.55 -1.74
N PRO A 70 -31.16 28.24 -2.72
CA PRO A 70 -29.71 28.11 -2.49
C PRO A 70 -29.09 29.41 -1.92
N LEU A 71 -28.19 29.25 -0.96
CA LEU A 71 -27.59 30.37 -0.23
C LEU A 71 -26.55 31.04 -1.14
N THR A 72 -26.66 32.33 -1.38
CA THR A 72 -25.70 33.08 -2.19
C THR A 72 -24.44 33.42 -1.38
N ASP A 73 -23.30 33.53 -2.05
CA ASP A 73 -21.99 33.81 -1.42
C ASP A 73 -22.02 35.09 -0.57
N GLU A 74 -22.88 36.04 -0.93
CA GLU A 74 -23.04 37.31 -0.21
C GLU A 74 -23.76 37.17 1.14
N LEU A 75 -24.71 36.24 1.26
CA LEU A 75 -25.36 35.88 2.53
C LEU A 75 -24.48 34.92 3.35
N GLY A 76 -23.65 34.10 2.70
CA GLY A 76 -22.81 33.09 3.34
C GLY A 76 -21.50 33.63 3.92
N GLU A 77 -20.78 34.49 3.18
CA GLU A 77 -19.41 34.90 3.53
C GLU A 77 -19.28 36.32 4.08
N LYS A 78 -20.06 37.30 3.59
CA LYS A 78 -19.96 38.69 4.06
C LYS A 78 -20.61 38.87 5.44
N PRO A 79 -20.14 39.80 6.29
CA PRO A 79 -20.78 40.09 7.57
C PRO A 79 -22.16 40.71 7.32
N ALA A 80 -23.22 40.02 7.75
CA ALA A 80 -24.61 40.42 7.55
C ALA A 80 -25.03 41.75 8.24
N ALA A 81 -24.11 42.51 8.84
CA ALA A 81 -24.38 43.89 9.28
C ALA A 81 -23.07 44.61 9.68
N PRO A 82 -22.95 45.94 9.46
CA PRO A 82 -21.89 46.77 10.03
C PRO A 82 -21.93 46.75 11.58
N ALA A 83 -20.78 46.96 12.22
CA ALA A 83 -20.66 46.89 13.68
C ALA A 83 -21.46 48.03 14.37
N GLY A 84 -22.34 47.70 15.33
CA GLY A 84 -23.05 48.68 16.17
C GLY A 84 -24.58 48.66 16.15
N VAL A 85 -25.23 47.80 15.36
CA VAL A 85 -26.71 47.71 15.31
C VAL A 85 -27.25 46.77 16.40
N PRO A 86 -28.27 47.17 17.21
CA PRO A 86 -28.86 46.32 18.27
C PRO A 86 -29.43 44.97 17.77
N ALA A 87 -29.85 44.91 16.50
CA ALA A 87 -30.40 43.72 15.86
C ALA A 87 -29.36 42.73 15.29
N ARG A 88 -28.06 43.05 15.38
CA ARG A 88 -26.98 42.27 14.74
C ARG A 88 -26.85 40.86 15.31
N GLU A 89 -26.98 40.69 16.62
CA GLU A 89 -26.85 39.38 17.28
C GLU A 89 -28.00 38.44 16.90
N ALA A 90 -29.23 38.97 16.81
CA ALA A 90 -30.41 38.20 16.39
C ALA A 90 -30.28 37.72 14.94
N LEU A 91 -29.83 38.60 14.04
CA LEU A 91 -29.59 38.25 12.63
C LEU A 91 -28.49 37.19 12.46
N LEU A 92 -27.39 37.31 13.22
CA LEU A 92 -26.29 36.33 13.16
C LEU A 92 -26.70 34.94 13.68
N ARG A 93 -27.54 34.88 14.72
CA ARG A 93 -28.09 33.60 15.23
C ARG A 93 -29.01 32.96 14.19
N ARG A 94 -29.94 33.73 13.63
CA ARG A 94 -30.88 33.27 12.60
C ARG A 94 -30.14 32.77 11.35
N LEU A 95 -29.12 33.50 10.89
CA LEU A 95 -28.26 33.06 9.79
C LEU A 95 -27.50 31.77 10.11
N ALA A 96 -27.02 31.60 11.34
CA ALA A 96 -26.32 30.39 11.73
C ALA A 96 -27.22 29.16 11.74
N ASP A 97 -28.48 29.30 12.17
CA ASP A 97 -29.45 28.20 12.16
C ASP A 97 -29.78 27.77 10.72
N VAL A 98 -29.94 28.72 9.79
CA VAL A 98 -30.13 28.45 8.36
C VAL A 98 -28.93 27.73 7.75
N LEU A 99 -27.70 28.20 8.05
CA LEU A 99 -26.46 27.56 7.57
C LEU A 99 -26.30 26.14 8.14
N GLY A 100 -26.63 25.96 9.41
CA GLY A 100 -26.55 24.68 10.10
C GLY A 100 -27.56 23.66 9.56
N ALA A 101 -28.79 24.08 9.27
CA ALA A 101 -29.81 23.22 8.64
C ALA A 101 -29.38 22.69 7.26
N ARG A 102 -28.46 23.39 6.59
CA ARG A 102 -27.94 23.04 5.26
C ARG A 102 -26.59 22.30 5.26
N GLY A 103 -26.10 21.89 6.44
CA GLY A 103 -24.84 21.16 6.56
C GLY A 103 -23.57 22.02 6.54
N LEU A 104 -23.68 23.36 6.46
CA LEU A 104 -22.55 24.29 6.45
C LEU A 104 -22.09 24.64 7.87
N TYR A 105 -21.73 23.62 8.63
CA TYR A 105 -21.49 23.70 10.08
C TYR A 105 -20.37 24.67 10.50
N HIS A 106 -19.30 24.77 9.72
CA HIS A 106 -18.18 25.67 10.03
C HIS A 106 -18.57 27.15 9.87
N GLN A 107 -19.36 27.46 8.85
CA GLN A 107 -19.84 28.83 8.63
C GLN A 107 -20.85 29.20 9.73
N ALA A 108 -21.78 28.30 10.06
CA ALA A 108 -22.70 28.47 11.17
C ALA A 108 -21.99 28.74 12.51
N ALA A 109 -20.95 27.95 12.83
CA ALA A 109 -20.16 28.13 14.03
C ALA A 109 -19.45 29.50 14.09
N LYS A 110 -18.90 29.96 12.96
CA LYS A 110 -18.27 31.29 12.86
C LYS A 110 -19.27 32.42 13.13
N ARG A 111 -20.52 32.29 12.65
CA ARG A 111 -21.58 33.29 12.89
C ARG A 111 -22.04 33.32 14.34
N LEU A 112 -22.22 32.17 14.98
CA LEU A 112 -22.56 32.10 16.41
C LEU A 112 -21.44 32.63 17.30
N ALA A 113 -20.17 32.34 16.96
CA ALA A 113 -19.03 32.91 17.66
C ALA A 113 -18.98 34.45 17.54
N GLN A 114 -19.33 35.00 16.37
CA GLN A 114 -19.45 36.45 16.15
C GLN A 114 -20.64 37.06 16.92
N ALA A 115 -21.69 36.30 17.17
CA ALA A 115 -22.86 36.67 17.98
C ALA A 115 -22.65 36.46 19.50
N GLY A 116 -21.44 36.08 19.93
CA GLY A 116 -21.12 35.83 21.34
C GLY A 116 -21.55 34.47 21.89
N ASP A 117 -22.27 33.64 21.12
CA ASP A 117 -22.70 32.29 21.54
C ASP A 117 -21.62 31.23 21.22
N LYS A 118 -20.62 31.16 22.10
CA LYS A 118 -19.51 30.20 21.98
C LYS A 118 -19.97 28.74 22.15
N ALA A 119 -20.98 28.49 22.97
CA ALA A 119 -21.48 27.13 23.21
C ALA A 119 -22.28 26.61 22.01
N GLY A 120 -23.11 27.47 21.40
CA GLY A 120 -23.80 27.17 20.15
C GLY A 120 -22.83 26.92 18.99
N ALA A 121 -21.79 27.74 18.87
CA ALA A 121 -20.75 27.55 17.87
C ALA A 121 -20.06 26.17 17.99
N LEU A 122 -19.72 25.76 19.21
CA LEU A 122 -19.11 24.47 19.47
C LEU A 122 -20.05 23.30 19.11
N ARG A 123 -21.36 23.39 19.41
CA ARG A 123 -22.35 22.35 19.04
C ARG A 123 -22.39 22.09 17.54
N TRP A 124 -22.31 23.13 16.72
CA TRP A 124 -22.24 22.96 15.27
C TRP A 124 -20.90 22.38 14.81
N LEU A 125 -19.78 22.79 15.41
CA LEU A 125 -18.48 22.16 15.12
C LEU A 125 -18.46 20.67 15.48
N MET A 126 -19.08 20.26 16.58
CA MET A 126 -19.22 18.83 16.93
C MET A 126 -20.01 18.04 15.89
N ARG A 127 -21.03 18.65 15.28
CA ARG A 127 -21.79 18.02 14.18
C ARG A 127 -20.98 17.88 12.89
N SER A 128 -19.92 18.67 12.71
CA SER A 128 -19.01 18.56 11.55
C SER A 128 -18.09 17.35 11.58
N GLY A 129 -17.87 16.74 12.76
CA GLY A 129 -16.96 15.59 12.91
C GLY A 129 -15.47 15.96 12.98
N ASP A 130 -15.10 17.23 12.83
CA ASP A 130 -13.70 17.69 12.83
C ASP A 130 -13.18 17.95 14.26
N ALA A 131 -12.47 16.95 14.81
CA ALA A 131 -11.91 16.99 16.16
C ALA A 131 -10.85 18.09 16.35
N ASP A 132 -10.07 18.41 15.32
CA ASP A 132 -8.97 19.38 15.41
C ASP A 132 -9.49 20.81 15.50
N ARG A 133 -10.54 21.12 14.74
CA ARG A 133 -11.23 22.41 14.85
C ARG A 133 -11.95 22.57 16.17
N VAL A 134 -12.56 21.50 16.68
CA VAL A 134 -13.18 21.50 18.02
C VAL A 134 -12.14 21.80 19.10
N ALA A 135 -10.98 21.15 19.08
CA ALA A 135 -9.89 21.39 20.03
C ALA A 135 -9.34 22.82 19.93
N THR A 136 -9.08 23.30 18.70
CA THR A 136 -8.56 24.64 18.47
C THR A 136 -9.53 25.73 18.94
N PHE A 137 -10.82 25.56 18.65
CA PHE A 137 -11.86 26.50 19.06
C PHE A 137 -12.02 26.54 20.59
N ALA A 138 -12.06 25.37 21.26
CA ALA A 138 -12.19 25.29 22.71
C ALA A 138 -10.96 25.86 23.45
N ALA A 139 -9.75 25.68 22.88
CA ALA A 139 -8.52 26.29 23.40
C ALA A 139 -8.57 27.83 23.33
N ALA A 140 -9.13 28.39 22.24
CA ALA A 140 -9.26 29.83 22.04
C ALA A 140 -10.40 30.46 22.88
N ALA A 141 -11.51 29.74 23.09
CA ALA A 141 -12.73 30.27 23.71
C ALA A 141 -12.55 30.70 25.19
N ARG A 142 -11.60 30.09 25.91
CA ARG A 142 -11.31 30.29 27.36
C ARG A 142 -12.54 30.25 28.28
N ASP A 143 -13.55 29.47 27.91
CA ASP A 143 -14.80 29.30 28.66
C ASP A 143 -14.85 27.87 29.24
N SER A 144 -15.13 27.75 30.54
CA SER A 144 -15.14 26.48 31.27
C SER A 144 -16.19 25.50 30.72
N ASN A 145 -17.37 25.99 30.34
CA ASN A 145 -18.46 25.16 29.83
C ASN A 145 -18.14 24.64 28.41
N VAL A 146 -17.61 25.52 27.57
CA VAL A 146 -17.18 25.18 26.20
C VAL A 146 -16.03 24.16 26.22
N GLN A 147 -15.08 24.33 27.13
CA GLN A 147 -13.96 23.39 27.31
C GLN A 147 -14.44 22.02 27.81
N LEU A 148 -15.39 21.98 28.74
CA LEU A 148 -15.96 20.73 29.23
C LEU A 148 -16.71 19.97 28.12
N MET A 149 -17.55 20.68 27.36
CA MET A 149 -18.25 20.11 26.21
C MET A 149 -17.27 19.54 25.17
N ALA A 150 -16.21 20.29 24.84
CA ALA A 150 -15.20 19.83 23.89
C ALA A 150 -14.45 18.60 24.40
N ALA A 151 -14.11 18.56 25.69
CA ALA A 151 -13.44 17.41 26.30
C ALA A 151 -14.32 16.14 26.25
N GLU A 152 -15.62 16.24 26.55
CA GLU A 152 -16.55 15.11 26.48
C GLU A 152 -16.74 14.60 25.05
N TYR A 153 -16.81 15.51 24.08
CA TYR A 153 -16.89 15.15 22.66
C TYR A 153 -15.63 14.43 22.19
N LEU A 154 -14.45 14.99 22.49
CA LEU A 154 -13.16 14.40 22.12
C LEU A 154 -12.96 13.03 22.78
N ARG A 155 -13.39 12.86 24.04
CA ARG A 155 -13.35 11.57 24.76
C ARG A 155 -14.20 10.48 24.09
N ARG A 156 -15.36 10.83 23.52
CA ARG A 156 -16.25 9.87 22.82
C ARG A 156 -15.73 9.48 21.43
N HIS A 157 -14.92 10.32 20.79
CA HIS A 157 -14.31 9.99 19.50
C HIS A 157 -13.11 9.06 19.69
N ALA A 158 -13.09 7.89 19.05
CA ALA A 158 -11.99 6.93 19.18
C ALA A 158 -10.60 7.46 18.75
N ALA A 159 -10.54 8.61 18.05
CA ALA A 159 -9.32 9.20 17.52
C ALA A 159 -8.28 9.61 18.56
N TRP A 160 -8.67 9.86 19.83
CA TRP A 160 -7.70 10.22 20.87
C TRP A 160 -6.76 9.07 21.27
N ARG A 161 -7.17 7.80 21.03
CA ARG A 161 -6.35 6.62 21.38
C ARG A 161 -5.04 6.54 20.60
N SER A 162 -5.04 7.02 19.36
CA SER A 162 -3.87 7.02 18.46
C SER A 162 -3.14 8.36 18.40
N ARG A 163 -3.69 9.43 19.01
CA ARG A 163 -3.23 10.82 18.83
C ARG A 163 -2.89 11.50 20.17
N PRO A 164 -1.60 11.65 20.52
CA PRO A 164 -1.17 12.18 21.82
C PRO A 164 -1.50 13.66 22.02
N ASP A 165 -1.67 14.41 20.95
CA ASP A 165 -2.10 15.80 20.91
C ASP A 165 -3.55 15.97 21.43
N LEU A 166 -4.47 15.10 21.01
CA LEU A 166 -5.87 15.14 21.48
C LEU A 166 -5.98 14.76 22.97
N THR A 167 -5.21 13.78 23.43
CA THR A 167 -5.13 13.39 24.85
C THR A 167 -4.68 14.57 25.73
N ARG A 168 -3.67 15.33 25.28
CA ARG A 168 -3.23 16.55 25.98
C ARG A 168 -4.34 17.60 26.04
N HIS A 169 -5.10 17.78 24.96
CA HIS A 169 -6.23 18.70 24.92
C HIS A 169 -7.33 18.30 25.90
N ILE A 170 -7.72 17.01 25.95
CA ILE A 170 -8.72 16.49 26.90
C ILE A 170 -8.30 16.76 28.35
N ILE A 171 -7.05 16.43 28.71
CA ILE A 171 -6.50 16.67 30.06
C ILE A 171 -6.49 18.17 30.36
N HIS A 172 -6.04 19.00 29.41
CA HIS A 172 -5.97 20.44 29.59
C HIS A 172 -7.35 21.07 29.81
N PHE A 173 -8.36 20.66 29.04
CA PHE A 173 -9.72 21.19 29.13
C PHE A 173 -10.41 20.78 30.43
N HIS A 174 -10.33 19.51 30.85
CA HIS A 174 -10.88 19.07 32.14
C HIS A 174 -10.20 19.76 33.33
N THR A 175 -8.88 19.95 33.27
CA THR A 175 -8.11 20.63 34.32
C THR A 175 -8.51 22.10 34.46
N ARG A 176 -8.63 22.83 33.33
CA ARG A 176 -9.08 24.24 33.34
C ARG A 176 -10.52 24.39 33.79
N ALA A 177 -11.38 23.44 33.45
CA ALA A 177 -12.77 23.40 33.90
C ALA A 177 -12.94 22.97 35.37
N LYS A 178 -11.85 22.63 36.08
CA LYS A 178 -11.84 22.09 37.46
C LYS A 178 -12.72 20.84 37.64
N ALA A 179 -12.94 20.08 36.56
CA ALA A 179 -13.78 18.88 36.56
C ALA A 179 -12.97 17.63 36.91
N TYR A 180 -12.38 17.58 38.11
CA TYR A 180 -11.42 16.54 38.51
C TYR A 180 -12.02 15.13 38.61
N SER A 181 -13.30 15.01 38.97
CA SER A 181 -14.03 13.73 38.96
C SER A 181 -14.11 13.12 37.54
N LYS A 182 -14.43 13.95 36.54
CA LYS A 182 -14.47 13.52 35.14
C LYS A 182 -13.07 13.22 34.58
N LEU A 183 -12.06 13.97 35.00
CA LEU A 183 -10.66 13.75 34.64
C LEU A 183 -10.13 12.42 35.18
N ALA A 184 -10.48 12.07 36.43
CA ALA A 184 -10.15 10.78 37.01
C ALA A 184 -10.75 9.62 36.18
N GLY A 185 -12.03 9.72 35.81
CA GLY A 185 -12.65 8.74 34.92
C GLY A 185 -11.94 8.59 33.57
N PHE A 186 -11.39 9.68 33.02
CA PHE A 186 -10.60 9.63 31.78
C PHE A 186 -9.25 8.92 31.97
N TYR A 187 -8.53 9.16 33.07
CA TYR A 187 -7.30 8.45 33.37
C TYR A 187 -7.53 6.95 33.63
N ALA A 188 -8.65 6.57 34.25
CA ALA A 188 -9.04 5.16 34.38
C ALA A 188 -9.32 4.50 33.02
N GLU A 189 -9.93 5.22 32.08
CA GLU A 189 -10.10 4.75 30.70
C GLU A 189 -8.76 4.64 29.96
N CYS A 190 -7.84 5.58 30.14
CA CYS A 190 -6.49 5.50 29.58
C CYS A 190 -5.76 4.24 30.09
N ALA A 191 -5.86 3.95 31.40
CA ALA A 191 -5.29 2.74 31.98
C ALA A 191 -5.88 1.47 31.35
N LYS A 192 -7.19 1.46 31.07
CA LYS A 192 -7.85 0.36 30.38
C LYS A 192 -7.37 0.17 28.95
N VAL A 193 -7.27 1.26 28.18
CA VAL A 193 -6.77 1.23 26.80
C VAL A 193 -5.31 0.76 26.74
N GLU A 194 -4.44 1.23 27.64
CA GLU A 194 -3.04 0.80 27.71
C GLU A 194 -2.90 -0.71 27.98
N VAL A 195 -3.82 -1.30 28.76
CA VAL A 195 -3.82 -2.75 29.04
C VAL A 195 -4.48 -3.56 27.91
N ASP A 196 -5.59 -3.08 27.35
CA ASP A 196 -6.36 -3.81 26.33
C ASP A 196 -5.71 -3.74 24.94
N GLU A 197 -5.15 -2.59 24.56
CA GLU A 197 -4.56 -2.39 23.22
C GLU A 197 -3.04 -2.56 23.19
N TYR A 198 -2.32 -2.25 24.28
CA TYR A 198 -0.85 -2.17 24.29
C TYR A 198 -0.16 -3.07 25.32
N ASP A 199 -0.91 -3.82 26.13
CA ASP A 199 -0.42 -4.67 27.22
C ASP A 199 0.61 -3.99 28.17
N ASN A 200 0.48 -2.66 28.33
CA ASN A 200 1.44 -1.83 29.07
C ASN A 200 0.95 -1.53 30.49
N PHE A 201 1.23 -2.46 31.41
CA PHE A 201 0.82 -2.34 32.81
C PHE A 201 1.56 -1.24 33.60
N GLU A 202 2.76 -0.85 33.19
CA GLU A 202 3.52 0.23 33.86
C GLU A 202 2.84 1.58 33.66
N LYS A 203 2.52 1.92 32.40
CA LYS A 203 1.77 3.14 32.08
C LYS A 203 0.36 3.12 32.64
N ALA A 204 -0.30 1.95 32.63
CA ALA A 204 -1.60 1.81 33.25
C ALA A 204 -1.55 2.10 34.76
N LEU A 205 -0.50 1.66 35.46
CA LEU A 205 -0.30 1.97 36.87
C LEU A 205 -0.08 3.46 37.13
N GLU A 206 0.67 4.15 36.28
CA GLU A 206 0.85 5.61 36.33
C GLU A 206 -0.47 6.35 36.12
N ALA A 207 -1.24 5.96 35.11
CA ALA A 207 -2.56 6.54 34.84
C ALA A 207 -3.54 6.33 36.00
N LEU A 208 -3.54 5.15 36.65
CA LEU A 208 -4.34 4.89 37.84
C LEU A 208 -3.93 5.77 39.03
N LYS A 209 -2.62 6.01 39.22
CA LYS A 209 -2.13 6.92 40.27
C LYS A 209 -2.58 8.36 40.02
N GLU A 210 -2.48 8.84 38.78
CA GLU A 210 -2.98 10.17 38.41
C GLU A 210 -4.50 10.28 38.55
N SER A 211 -5.24 9.20 38.27
CA SER A 211 -6.69 9.13 38.53
C SER A 211 -7.02 9.29 40.02
N ILE A 212 -6.31 8.58 40.90
CA ILE A 212 -6.49 8.67 42.36
C ILE A 212 -6.12 10.07 42.86
N HIS A 213 -5.03 10.65 42.34
CA HIS A 213 -4.60 12.01 42.66
C HIS A 213 -5.67 13.04 42.26
N CYS A 214 -6.27 12.89 41.07
CA CYS A 214 -7.36 13.75 40.62
C CYS A 214 -8.59 13.64 41.54
N LEU A 215 -8.96 12.44 41.99
CA LEU A 215 -10.09 12.27 42.92
C LEU A 215 -9.83 12.92 44.28
N SER A 216 -8.58 12.93 44.76
CA SER A 216 -8.24 13.63 46.02
C SER A 216 -8.48 15.15 45.96
N LYS A 217 -8.52 15.73 44.75
CA LYS A 217 -8.79 17.15 44.51
C LYS A 217 -10.26 17.43 44.19
N ALA A 218 -11.10 16.41 44.04
CA ALA A 218 -12.52 16.55 43.75
C ALA A 218 -13.33 16.76 45.03
N THR A 219 -14.31 17.66 44.99
CA THR A 219 -15.20 18.00 46.13
C THR A 219 -16.52 17.21 46.14
N ASP A 220 -16.67 16.23 45.25
CA ASP A 220 -17.93 15.49 45.04
C ASP A 220 -18.14 14.39 46.11
N PRO A 221 -19.37 14.18 46.63
CA PRO A 221 -19.66 13.24 47.72
C PRO A 221 -19.50 11.75 47.37
N ASP A 222 -19.42 11.40 46.08
CA ASP A 222 -19.33 10.01 45.57
C ASP A 222 -17.89 9.53 45.32
N THR A 223 -16.90 10.38 45.64
CA THR A 223 -15.47 10.16 45.35
C THR A 223 -14.84 9.06 46.22
N GLY A 224 -15.37 8.81 47.41
CA GLY A 224 -14.82 7.84 48.36
C GLY A 224 -14.87 6.39 47.83
N ALA A 225 -16.02 5.96 47.32
CA ALA A 225 -16.19 4.61 46.77
C ALA A 225 -15.35 4.38 45.51
N GLN A 226 -15.29 5.38 44.62
CA GLN A 226 -14.48 5.33 43.39
C GLN A 226 -12.98 5.27 43.70
N THR A 227 -12.52 6.01 44.71
CA THR A 227 -11.12 6.01 45.15
C THR A 227 -10.71 4.64 45.68
N ILE A 228 -11.56 3.99 46.49
CA ILE A 228 -11.30 2.65 47.03
C ILE A 228 -11.23 1.62 45.89
N ALA A 229 -12.15 1.67 44.92
CA ALA A 229 -12.14 0.76 43.78
C ALA A 229 -10.86 0.89 42.92
N LEU A 230 -10.44 2.13 42.64
CA LEU A 230 -9.22 2.40 41.87
C LEU A 230 -7.94 2.03 42.64
N GLN A 231 -7.91 2.24 43.96
CA GLN A 231 -6.79 1.79 44.81
C GLN A 231 -6.66 0.26 44.81
N GLN A 232 -7.78 -0.46 44.87
CA GLN A 232 -7.78 -1.92 44.76
C GLN A 232 -7.28 -2.38 43.39
N GLN A 233 -7.74 -1.75 42.29
CA GLN A 233 -7.24 -2.06 40.94
C GLN A 233 -5.75 -1.74 40.77
N SER A 234 -5.28 -0.60 41.29
CA SER A 234 -3.86 -0.23 41.29
C SER A 234 -2.99 -1.25 42.03
N THR A 235 -3.49 -1.78 43.15
CA THR A 235 -2.80 -2.82 43.93
C THR A 235 -2.69 -4.13 43.15
N LEU A 236 -3.74 -4.54 42.42
CA LEU A 236 -3.72 -5.73 41.59
C LEU A 236 -2.76 -5.60 40.39
N VAL A 237 -2.78 -4.45 39.70
CA VAL A 237 -1.84 -4.16 38.60
C VAL A 237 -0.39 -4.16 39.08
N LYS A 238 -0.14 -3.59 40.28
CA LYS A 238 1.19 -3.64 40.90
C LYS A 238 1.65 -5.06 41.21
N ARG A 239 0.79 -5.88 41.83
CA ARG A 239 1.11 -7.29 42.11
C ARG A 239 1.38 -8.09 40.83
N TYR A 240 0.64 -7.82 39.76
CA TYR A 240 0.89 -8.43 38.45
C TYR A 240 2.27 -8.05 37.88
N LEU A 241 2.65 -6.78 37.98
CA LEU A 241 3.99 -6.30 37.61
C LEU A 241 5.09 -6.92 38.47
N ASP A 242 4.86 -7.09 39.77
CA ASP A 242 5.82 -7.72 40.68
C ASP A 242 6.03 -9.21 40.32
N VAL A 243 4.95 -9.94 40.00
CA VAL A 243 5.03 -11.32 39.49
C VAL A 243 5.79 -11.37 38.16
N LYS A 244 5.48 -10.48 37.21
CA LYS A 244 6.18 -10.38 35.93
C LYS A 244 7.68 -10.12 36.12
N LYS A 245 8.06 -9.21 37.01
CA LYS A 245 9.47 -8.92 37.32
C LYS A 245 10.21 -10.09 37.97
N LEU A 246 9.55 -10.82 38.87
CA LEU A 246 10.13 -12.01 39.50
C LEU A 246 10.37 -13.13 38.49
N LEU A 247 9.44 -13.31 37.54
CA LEU A 247 9.58 -14.27 36.45
C LEU A 247 10.69 -13.84 35.45
N GLU A 248 10.77 -12.55 35.12
CA GLU A 248 11.85 -11.98 34.29
C GLU A 248 13.24 -12.10 34.95
N ALA A 249 13.31 -12.05 36.28
CA ALA A 249 14.54 -12.18 37.06
C ALA A 249 15.04 -13.64 37.20
N GLY A 250 14.24 -14.63 36.77
CA GLY A 250 14.60 -16.06 36.82
C GLY A 250 14.23 -16.79 38.12
N ASP A 251 13.57 -16.13 39.07
CA ASP A 251 13.14 -16.74 40.34
C ASP A 251 11.75 -17.39 40.20
N ILE A 252 11.68 -18.46 39.41
CA ILE A 252 10.43 -19.09 38.94
C ILE A 252 9.57 -19.61 40.10
N ASN A 253 10.16 -20.29 41.10
CA ASN A 253 9.38 -20.89 42.20
C ASN A 253 8.64 -19.83 43.01
N THR A 254 9.29 -18.70 43.30
CA THR A 254 8.67 -17.58 44.00
C THR A 254 7.69 -16.82 43.10
N GLY A 255 8.00 -16.70 41.80
CA GLY A 255 7.12 -16.09 40.80
C GLY A 255 5.81 -16.87 40.61
N VAL A 256 5.87 -18.20 40.52
CA VAL A 256 4.70 -19.09 40.44
C VAL A 256 3.89 -19.04 41.73
N THR A 257 4.53 -19.10 42.90
CA THR A 257 3.83 -19.00 44.20
C THR A 257 3.10 -17.66 44.34
N SER A 258 3.75 -16.55 43.94
CA SER A 258 3.11 -15.23 43.93
C SER A 258 2.03 -15.09 42.86
N GLY A 259 2.18 -15.78 41.72
CA GLY A 259 1.16 -15.88 40.68
C GLY A 259 -0.09 -16.63 41.13
N GLU A 260 0.06 -17.73 41.86
CA GLU A 260 -1.05 -18.47 42.49
C GLU A 260 -1.76 -17.64 43.56
N GLN A 261 -1.00 -16.89 44.37
CA GLN A 261 -1.58 -15.94 45.33
C GLN A 261 -2.35 -14.81 44.64
N LEU A 262 -1.89 -14.36 43.46
CA LEU A 262 -2.60 -13.37 42.65
C LEU A 262 -3.89 -13.96 42.07
N LEU A 263 -3.86 -15.20 41.57
CA LEU A 263 -5.06 -15.90 41.07
C LEU A 263 -6.14 -16.04 42.15
N ARG A 264 -5.76 -16.47 43.37
CA ARG A 264 -6.70 -16.53 44.52
C ARG A 264 -7.27 -15.16 44.90
N ALA A 265 -6.54 -14.08 44.65
CA ALA A 265 -7.03 -12.72 44.90
C ALA A 265 -7.99 -12.21 43.80
N LEU A 266 -8.06 -12.89 42.64
CA LEU A 266 -8.87 -12.51 41.48
C LEU A 266 -10.23 -13.21 41.40
N GLU A 267 -10.42 -14.36 42.09
CA GLU A 267 -11.57 -15.30 42.02
C GLU A 267 -12.99 -14.72 42.22
N ALA A 268 -13.17 -13.40 42.33
CA ALA A 268 -14.49 -12.76 42.38
C ALA A 268 -14.54 -11.32 41.83
N ARG A 269 -13.56 -10.87 41.03
CA ARG A 269 -13.44 -9.44 40.67
C ARG A 269 -13.14 -9.19 39.18
N SER A 270 -13.98 -8.38 38.54
CA SER A 270 -13.72 -7.85 37.20
C SER A 270 -12.82 -6.61 37.28
N GLY A 271 -11.65 -6.68 36.66
CA GLY A 271 -10.65 -5.60 36.68
C GLY A 271 -9.69 -5.67 35.50
N LEU A 272 -8.70 -4.78 35.47
CA LEU A 272 -7.68 -4.69 34.40
C LEU A 272 -6.80 -5.95 34.31
N VAL A 273 -6.59 -6.63 35.44
CA VAL A 273 -5.89 -7.91 35.50
C VAL A 273 -6.95 -9.01 35.61
N THR A 274 -7.00 -9.89 34.61
CA THR A 274 -7.93 -11.03 34.56
C THR A 274 -7.20 -12.33 34.83
N GLU A 275 -7.92 -13.34 35.31
CA GLU A 275 -7.39 -14.69 35.53
C GLU A 275 -6.73 -15.24 34.26
N GLU A 276 -7.36 -15.06 33.10
CA GLU A 276 -6.84 -15.48 31.80
C GLU A 276 -5.47 -14.86 31.50
N ARG A 277 -5.26 -13.59 31.82
CA ARG A 277 -3.97 -12.89 31.60
C ARG A 277 -2.88 -13.37 32.55
N VAL A 278 -3.23 -13.67 33.81
CA VAL A 278 -2.28 -14.25 34.78
C VAL A 278 -1.91 -15.67 34.39
N LEU A 279 -2.88 -16.48 33.96
CA LEU A 279 -2.64 -17.83 33.45
C LEU A 279 -1.79 -17.81 32.18
N LYS A 280 -2.05 -16.89 31.24
CA LYS A 280 -1.21 -16.69 30.05
C LYS A 280 0.21 -16.27 30.41
N LEU A 281 0.39 -15.38 31.39
CA LEU A 281 1.72 -14.99 31.87
C LEU A 281 2.47 -16.19 32.46
N LEU A 282 1.83 -16.94 33.35
CA LEU A 282 2.42 -18.13 33.96
C LEU A 282 2.71 -19.21 32.93
N LEU A 283 1.81 -19.42 31.97
CA LEU A 283 1.99 -20.37 30.87
C LEU A 283 3.14 -19.94 29.95
N HIS A 284 3.24 -18.66 29.61
CA HIS A 284 4.32 -18.11 28.79
C HIS A 284 5.70 -18.36 29.42
N TYR A 285 5.83 -18.10 30.73
CA TYR A 285 7.08 -18.37 31.45
C TYR A 285 7.31 -19.86 31.73
N ALA A 286 6.25 -20.66 31.89
CA ALA A 286 6.35 -22.12 31.95
C ALA A 286 6.75 -22.74 30.59
N THR A 287 6.41 -22.11 29.47
CA THR A 287 6.83 -22.53 28.12
C THR A 287 8.25 -22.07 27.78
N ASP A 288 8.67 -20.90 28.28
CA ASP A 288 10.03 -20.38 28.05
C ASP A 288 11.09 -21.08 28.90
N HIS A 289 10.73 -21.62 30.07
CA HIS A 289 11.59 -22.44 30.92
C HIS A 289 10.91 -23.78 31.21
N PRO A 290 10.95 -24.74 30.25
CA PRO A 290 10.53 -26.09 30.55
C PRO A 290 11.42 -26.62 31.69
N SER A 291 10.80 -27.19 32.71
CA SER A 291 11.42 -28.23 33.53
C SER A 291 12.34 -29.06 32.65
N ALA A 292 13.62 -29.17 33.04
CA ALA A 292 14.73 -29.83 32.36
C ALA A 292 14.37 -30.49 31.02
N PRO A 293 14.90 -30.02 29.88
CA PRO A 293 14.59 -30.63 28.60
C PRO A 293 14.94 -32.12 28.67
N ASP A 294 13.96 -32.98 28.41
CA ASP A 294 14.26 -34.32 27.94
C ASP A 294 15.11 -34.15 26.68
N ASP A 295 16.42 -34.36 26.79
CA ASP A 295 17.42 -34.32 25.71
C ASP A 295 17.06 -35.24 24.51
N ASN A 296 15.98 -36.02 24.62
CA ASN A 296 15.57 -37.05 23.66
C ASN A 296 14.53 -36.62 22.62
N LYS A 297 13.97 -35.40 22.63
CA LYS A 297 12.95 -34.98 21.63
C LYS A 297 13.50 -34.31 20.36
N ALA A 298 14.80 -33.98 20.31
CA ALA A 298 15.39 -33.19 19.22
C ALA A 298 16.21 -33.98 18.18
N ASP A 299 16.34 -35.30 18.30
CA ASP A 299 16.98 -36.13 17.26
C ASP A 299 15.91 -36.64 16.28
N SER A 300 15.45 -35.77 15.37
CA SER A 300 14.77 -36.26 14.16
C SER A 300 15.82 -36.89 13.25
N ASP A 301 15.72 -38.20 13.03
CA ASP A 301 16.53 -38.93 12.06
C ASP A 301 16.38 -38.27 10.67
N ILE A 302 17.51 -37.95 10.02
CA ILE A 302 17.53 -37.26 8.71
C ILE A 302 16.71 -38.03 7.68
N ASN A 303 16.73 -39.35 7.78
CA ASN A 303 15.99 -40.24 6.88
C ASN A 303 14.48 -40.00 6.93
N LYS A 304 13.97 -39.35 7.99
CA LYS A 304 12.56 -39.06 8.22
C LYS A 304 12.18 -37.60 7.93
N ILE A 305 13.10 -36.81 7.35
CA ILE A 305 12.84 -35.43 6.93
C ILE A 305 12.52 -35.40 5.43
N ARG A 306 11.52 -34.62 5.02
CA ARG A 306 11.24 -34.30 3.60
C ARG A 306 11.04 -32.81 3.43
N ASN A 307 11.89 -32.18 2.63
CA ASN A 307 11.75 -30.76 2.28
C ASN A 307 11.14 -30.65 0.88
N PHE A 308 9.99 -30.00 0.79
CA PHE A 308 9.29 -29.84 -0.49
C PHE A 308 8.62 -28.47 -0.60
N SER A 309 8.40 -28.04 -1.83
CA SER A 309 7.61 -26.84 -2.12
C SER A 309 6.40 -27.17 -2.99
N ILE A 310 5.35 -26.37 -2.88
CA ILE A 310 4.21 -26.43 -3.79
C ILE A 310 4.41 -25.34 -4.84
N VAL A 311 4.31 -25.73 -6.11
CA VAL A 311 4.38 -24.78 -7.22
C VAL A 311 3.19 -24.96 -8.14
N ALA A 312 2.54 -23.85 -8.47
CA ALA A 312 1.37 -23.80 -9.34
C ALA A 312 1.34 -22.48 -10.12
N HIS A 313 0.57 -22.45 -11.22
CA HIS A 313 0.12 -21.17 -11.80
C HIS A 313 -0.80 -20.44 -10.82
N VAL A 314 -0.99 -19.13 -11.02
CA VAL A 314 -2.00 -18.36 -10.30
C VAL A 314 -3.37 -19.06 -10.42
N ASP A 315 -4.15 -19.06 -9.34
CA ASP A 315 -5.47 -19.68 -9.24
C ASP A 315 -5.55 -21.21 -9.38
N HIS A 316 -4.45 -21.94 -9.60
CA HIS A 316 -4.45 -23.42 -9.61
C HIS A 316 -4.71 -24.04 -8.21
N GLY A 317 -4.82 -23.23 -7.16
CA GLY A 317 -5.23 -23.67 -5.81
C GLY A 317 -4.08 -24.04 -4.87
N LYS A 318 -2.92 -23.39 -5.01
CA LYS A 318 -1.73 -23.57 -4.17
C LYS A 318 -1.99 -23.31 -2.68
N SER A 319 -2.49 -22.13 -2.31
CA SER A 319 -2.78 -21.79 -0.90
C SER A 319 -3.82 -22.73 -0.30
N THR A 320 -4.87 -23.07 -1.07
CA THR A 320 -5.90 -24.02 -0.62
C THR A 320 -5.33 -25.42 -0.39
N LEU A 321 -4.36 -25.86 -1.20
CA LEU A 321 -3.68 -27.12 -0.97
C LEU A 321 -2.81 -27.04 0.30
N ALA A 322 -2.04 -25.97 0.48
CA ALA A 322 -1.22 -25.78 1.67
C ALA A 322 -2.05 -25.80 2.97
N ASP A 323 -3.19 -25.11 3.01
CA ASP A 323 -4.14 -25.15 4.14
C ASP A 323 -4.63 -26.58 4.40
N ARG A 324 -4.97 -27.32 3.33
CA ARG A 324 -5.45 -28.68 3.46
C ARG A 324 -4.39 -29.62 4.04
N LEU A 325 -3.12 -29.43 3.68
CA LEU A 325 -2.00 -30.19 4.28
C LEU A 325 -1.84 -29.85 5.77
N LEU A 326 -2.03 -28.59 6.15
CA LEU A 326 -1.97 -28.14 7.55
C LEU A 326 -3.13 -28.70 8.40
N GLU A 327 -4.33 -28.79 7.83
CA GLU A 327 -5.49 -29.41 8.49
C GLU A 327 -5.31 -30.92 8.69
N VAL A 328 -4.85 -31.63 7.66
CA VAL A 328 -4.67 -33.09 7.70
C VAL A 328 -3.56 -33.50 8.69
N THR A 329 -2.55 -32.65 8.87
CA THR A 329 -1.46 -32.87 9.83
C THR A 329 -1.84 -32.47 11.26
N GLY A 330 -3.04 -31.94 11.49
CA GLY A 330 -3.53 -31.56 12.81
C GLY A 330 -2.93 -30.26 13.35
N VAL A 331 -2.17 -29.54 12.52
CA VAL A 331 -1.54 -28.27 12.88
C VAL A 331 -2.58 -27.16 13.00
N ILE A 332 -3.64 -27.21 12.19
CA ILE A 332 -4.73 -26.23 12.18
C ILE A 332 -6.06 -26.95 12.33
N LYS A 333 -7.01 -26.34 13.05
CA LYS A 333 -8.38 -26.86 13.17
C LYS A 333 -9.15 -26.64 11.85
N PRO A 334 -9.88 -27.64 11.34
CA PRO A 334 -10.69 -27.48 10.14
C PRO A 334 -11.84 -26.48 10.39
N GLY A 335 -11.96 -25.45 9.54
CA GLY A 335 -12.98 -24.41 9.69
C GLY A 335 -12.87 -23.27 8.68
N VAL A 336 -13.99 -22.59 8.41
CA VAL A 336 -14.08 -21.48 7.43
C VAL A 336 -13.30 -20.25 7.87
N ASP A 337 -13.11 -20.06 9.18
CA ASP A 337 -12.39 -18.92 9.76
C ASP A 337 -10.86 -18.99 9.55
N ASN A 338 -10.35 -20.13 9.06
CA ASN A 338 -8.91 -20.39 8.83
C ASN A 338 -8.58 -20.59 7.34
N ALA A 339 -9.26 -19.90 6.43
CA ALA A 339 -8.89 -19.95 5.01
C ALA A 339 -7.58 -19.18 4.77
N GLN A 340 -6.64 -19.78 4.03
CA GLN A 340 -5.37 -19.20 3.59
C GLN A 340 -4.45 -18.75 4.73
N VAL A 341 -4.11 -19.67 5.64
CA VAL A 341 -3.38 -19.33 6.89
C VAL A 341 -1.94 -18.89 6.61
N LEU A 342 -1.34 -19.40 5.54
CA LEU A 342 0.02 -18.99 5.14
C LEU A 342 0.05 -17.60 4.48
N ASP A 343 -1.08 -17.12 3.94
CA ASP A 343 -1.19 -15.79 3.35
C ASP A 343 -1.40 -14.76 4.48
N GLN A 344 -0.27 -14.23 4.99
CA GLN A 344 -0.24 -13.32 6.14
C GLN A 344 -0.55 -11.87 5.73
N LEU A 345 -0.20 -11.48 4.51
CA LEU A 345 -0.38 -10.10 4.05
C LEU A 345 -1.83 -9.87 3.56
N GLN A 346 -2.39 -8.69 3.84
CA GLN A 346 -3.74 -8.35 3.40
C GLN A 346 -3.88 -8.41 1.87
N VAL A 347 -2.86 -7.96 1.15
CA VAL A 347 -2.79 -8.00 -0.32
C VAL A 347 -2.82 -9.43 -0.88
N GLU A 348 -2.29 -10.41 -0.15
CA GLU A 348 -2.28 -11.83 -0.56
C GLU A 348 -3.71 -12.37 -0.51
N ARG A 349 -4.43 -12.10 0.59
CA ARG A 349 -5.82 -12.53 0.80
C ARG A 349 -6.80 -11.88 -0.17
N GLU A 350 -6.64 -10.59 -0.45
CA GLU A 350 -7.54 -9.84 -1.35
C GLU A 350 -7.40 -10.26 -2.81
N ARG A 351 -6.18 -10.56 -3.26
CA ARG A 351 -5.89 -10.93 -4.64
C ARG A 351 -5.79 -12.43 -4.88
N GLY A 352 -5.79 -13.25 -3.82
CA GLY A 352 -5.61 -14.71 -3.91
C GLY A 352 -4.23 -15.12 -4.42
N ILE A 353 -3.21 -14.30 -4.17
CA ILE A 353 -1.82 -14.56 -4.60
C ILE A 353 -0.93 -14.74 -3.39
N THR A 354 0.11 -15.57 -3.50
CA THR A 354 1.18 -15.60 -2.50
C THR A 354 2.32 -14.72 -2.98
N VAL A 355 2.66 -13.72 -2.18
CA VAL A 355 3.73 -12.74 -2.45
C VAL A 355 5.01 -13.17 -1.76
N LYS A 356 4.91 -13.71 -0.53
CA LYS A 356 6.07 -14.09 0.27
C LYS A 356 6.09 -15.59 0.54
N ALA A 357 7.26 -16.21 0.39
CA ALA A 357 7.41 -17.61 0.79
C ALA A 357 7.28 -17.78 2.32
N VAL A 358 6.34 -18.63 2.75
CA VAL A 358 6.15 -19.02 4.15
C VAL A 358 6.47 -20.49 4.31
N THR A 359 7.19 -20.85 5.38
CA THR A 359 7.53 -22.24 5.68
C THR A 359 6.65 -22.76 6.81
N ALA A 360 6.19 -24.00 6.66
CA ALA A 360 5.49 -24.75 7.69
C ALA A 360 6.11 -26.14 7.83
N SER A 361 6.45 -26.50 9.06
CA SER A 361 6.99 -27.80 9.45
C SER A 361 5.83 -28.65 9.96
N LEU A 362 5.61 -29.80 9.31
CA LEU A 362 4.46 -30.66 9.52
C LEU A 362 4.93 -31.99 10.09
N ASP A 363 4.34 -32.40 11.21
CA ASP A 363 4.54 -33.73 11.74
C ASP A 363 3.49 -34.66 11.12
N TYR A 364 3.91 -35.75 10.47
CA TYR A 364 2.99 -36.73 9.87
C TYR A 364 3.35 -38.15 10.26
N MET A 365 2.35 -38.94 10.64
CA MET A 365 2.52 -40.37 10.96
C MET A 365 2.28 -41.21 9.71
N TYR A 366 3.32 -41.92 9.27
CA TYR A 366 3.25 -42.86 8.15
C TYR A 366 3.83 -44.22 8.58
N GLN A 367 3.07 -45.30 8.39
CA GLN A 367 3.48 -46.66 8.79
C GLN A 367 3.99 -46.75 10.25
N ASN A 368 3.31 -46.06 11.19
CA ASN A 368 3.70 -45.93 12.61
C ASN A 368 5.04 -45.22 12.87
N GLU A 369 5.64 -44.59 11.87
CA GLU A 369 6.80 -43.73 12.04
C GLU A 369 6.43 -42.26 11.86
N LYS A 370 7.07 -41.40 12.65
CA LYS A 370 6.88 -39.95 12.58
C LYS A 370 7.85 -39.35 11.56
N TYR A 371 7.32 -38.68 10.56
CA TYR A 371 8.05 -37.92 9.55
C TYR A 371 7.91 -36.41 9.80
N LEU A 372 8.98 -35.67 9.52
CA LEU A 372 8.99 -34.21 9.52
C LEU A 372 8.97 -33.71 8.08
N LEU A 373 7.86 -33.11 7.67
CA LEU A 373 7.68 -32.59 6.32
C LEU A 373 7.77 -31.05 6.37
N ASN A 374 8.81 -30.48 5.77
CA ASN A 374 8.97 -29.04 5.67
C ASN A 374 8.38 -28.57 4.34
N LEU A 375 7.22 -27.92 4.43
CA LEU A 375 6.55 -27.26 3.33
C LEU A 375 7.08 -25.84 3.20
N ILE A 376 7.65 -25.51 2.05
CA ILE A 376 7.98 -24.12 1.68
C ILE A 376 6.96 -23.68 0.63
N ASP A 377 6.02 -22.82 1.01
CA ASP A 377 5.07 -22.27 0.07
C ASP A 377 5.76 -21.22 -0.81
N THR A 378 5.60 -21.30 -2.13
CA THR A 378 6.33 -20.44 -3.08
C THR A 378 5.41 -19.49 -3.82
N PRO A 379 5.82 -18.25 -4.13
CA PRO A 379 5.03 -17.36 -4.98
C PRO A 379 4.73 -17.98 -6.35
N GLY A 380 3.52 -17.79 -6.86
CA GLY A 380 3.13 -18.32 -8.18
C GLY A 380 3.51 -17.42 -9.36
N HIS A 381 3.97 -16.19 -9.11
CA HIS A 381 4.13 -15.15 -10.14
C HIS A 381 5.60 -14.89 -10.52
N VAL A 382 5.85 -14.60 -11.80
CA VAL A 382 7.19 -14.40 -12.40
C VAL A 382 8.03 -13.31 -11.73
N ASP A 383 7.38 -12.22 -11.31
CA ASP A 383 8.03 -11.12 -10.59
C ASP A 383 8.71 -11.58 -9.30
N PHE A 384 8.27 -12.68 -8.69
CA PHE A 384 8.85 -13.27 -7.49
C PHE A 384 9.66 -14.54 -7.81
N SER A 385 10.08 -14.74 -9.07
CA SER A 385 10.92 -15.87 -9.50
C SER A 385 12.19 -16.01 -8.66
N SER A 386 12.80 -14.90 -8.23
CA SER A 386 13.95 -14.95 -7.34
C SER A 386 13.63 -15.61 -5.99
N GLU A 387 12.42 -15.43 -5.45
CA GLU A 387 11.97 -16.12 -4.23
C GLU A 387 11.74 -17.60 -4.51
N VAL A 388 11.08 -17.92 -5.62
CA VAL A 388 10.84 -19.31 -6.04
C VAL A 388 12.16 -20.08 -6.15
N VAL A 389 13.19 -19.49 -6.78
CA VAL A 389 14.53 -20.09 -6.87
C VAL A 389 15.11 -20.36 -5.48
N ARG A 390 15.03 -19.41 -4.55
CA ARG A 390 15.58 -19.54 -3.19
C ARG A 390 14.85 -20.60 -2.35
N SER A 391 13.54 -20.67 -2.48
CA SER A 391 12.73 -21.69 -1.80
C SER A 391 13.03 -23.08 -2.34
N ILE A 392 13.12 -23.23 -3.66
CA ILE A 392 13.42 -24.49 -4.34
C ILE A 392 14.82 -25.01 -3.98
N THR A 393 15.81 -24.14 -3.77
CA THR A 393 17.17 -24.56 -3.36
C THR A 393 17.25 -25.21 -1.98
N ALA A 394 16.22 -25.04 -1.13
CA ALA A 394 16.14 -25.69 0.18
C ALA A 394 15.35 -27.02 0.15
N CYS A 395 14.78 -27.39 -1.00
CA CYS A 395 13.94 -28.58 -1.14
C CYS A 395 14.65 -29.73 -1.86
N GLN A 396 14.15 -30.96 -1.68
CA GLN A 396 14.56 -32.15 -2.44
C GLN A 396 13.50 -32.56 -3.48
N GLY A 397 12.29 -32.03 -3.37
CA GLY A 397 11.23 -32.24 -4.33
C GLY A 397 10.24 -31.09 -4.39
N VAL A 398 9.41 -31.09 -5.42
CA VAL A 398 8.36 -30.10 -5.65
C VAL A 398 7.06 -30.80 -6.00
N VAL A 399 5.96 -30.27 -5.48
CA VAL A 399 4.60 -30.66 -5.89
C VAL A 399 4.19 -29.71 -7.01
N LEU A 400 4.14 -30.24 -8.24
CA LEU A 400 3.72 -29.50 -9.43
C LEU A 400 2.21 -29.59 -9.57
N LEU A 401 1.53 -28.51 -9.16
CA LEU A 401 0.07 -28.43 -9.09
C LEU A 401 -0.50 -27.80 -10.37
N VAL A 402 -1.34 -28.56 -11.07
CA VAL A 402 -1.97 -28.15 -12.33
C VAL A 402 -3.49 -28.27 -12.22
N ASP A 403 -4.22 -27.25 -12.64
CA ASP A 403 -5.68 -27.28 -12.66
C ASP A 403 -6.19 -28.26 -13.72
N ALA A 404 -7.08 -29.18 -13.34
CA ALA A 404 -7.68 -30.14 -14.26
C ALA A 404 -8.63 -29.50 -15.31
N ASN A 405 -9.05 -28.25 -15.13
CA ASN A 405 -9.88 -27.50 -16.09
C ASN A 405 -9.04 -26.65 -17.04
N GLU A 406 -8.03 -25.92 -16.53
CA GLU A 406 -7.21 -25.00 -17.33
C GLU A 406 -6.02 -25.69 -18.02
N GLY A 407 -5.44 -26.71 -17.37
CA GLY A 407 -4.29 -27.44 -17.88
C GLY A 407 -2.96 -26.70 -17.73
N VAL A 408 -2.00 -27.01 -18.60
CA VAL A 408 -0.64 -26.45 -18.54
C VAL A 408 -0.62 -24.98 -18.98
N GLN A 409 -0.10 -24.10 -18.11
CA GLN A 409 0.04 -22.67 -18.36
C GLN A 409 1.52 -22.25 -18.49
N ALA A 410 1.80 -21.03 -18.95
CA ALA A 410 3.17 -20.54 -19.15
C ALA A 410 4.04 -20.60 -17.88
N GLN A 411 3.49 -20.26 -16.72
CA GLN A 411 4.21 -20.34 -15.42
C GLN A 411 4.52 -21.79 -15.01
N THR A 412 3.63 -22.73 -15.31
CA THR A 412 3.85 -24.17 -15.06
C THR A 412 5.11 -24.64 -15.79
N VAL A 413 5.32 -24.18 -17.03
CA VAL A 413 6.51 -24.50 -17.83
C VAL A 413 7.77 -23.91 -17.21
N ALA A 414 7.72 -22.63 -16.83
CA ALA A 414 8.87 -21.93 -16.25
C ALA A 414 9.36 -22.62 -14.97
N VAL A 415 8.46 -22.98 -14.06
CA VAL A 415 8.86 -23.61 -12.81
C VAL A 415 9.23 -25.08 -12.98
N HIS A 416 8.56 -25.82 -13.86
CA HIS A 416 9.01 -27.18 -14.20
C HIS A 416 10.46 -27.18 -14.69
N SER A 417 10.80 -26.25 -15.61
CA SER A 417 12.18 -26.10 -16.09
C SER A 417 13.16 -25.76 -14.95
N LEU A 418 12.74 -24.93 -14.00
CA LEU A 418 13.55 -24.56 -12.83
C LEU A 418 13.76 -25.75 -11.88
N ALA A 419 12.72 -26.54 -11.59
CA ALA A 419 12.81 -27.72 -10.75
C ALA A 419 13.74 -28.78 -11.38
N LYS A 420 13.61 -29.01 -12.69
CA LYS A 420 14.47 -29.93 -13.44
C LYS A 420 15.93 -29.48 -13.44
N LYS A 421 16.19 -28.18 -13.62
CA LYS A 421 17.55 -27.61 -13.57
C LYS A 421 18.23 -27.81 -12.20
N ASN A 422 17.44 -27.84 -11.12
CA ASN A 422 17.94 -28.08 -9.76
C ASN A 422 17.88 -29.56 -9.35
N ASN A 423 17.63 -30.49 -10.29
CA ASN A 423 17.55 -31.93 -10.04
C ASN A 423 16.56 -32.32 -8.92
N LEU A 424 15.44 -31.59 -8.79
CA LEU A 424 14.42 -31.91 -7.80
C LEU A 424 13.46 -32.99 -8.31
N ILE A 425 12.98 -33.85 -7.40
CA ILE A 425 11.90 -34.78 -7.72
C ILE A 425 10.60 -34.01 -7.90
N ILE A 426 9.92 -34.22 -9.02
CA ILE A 426 8.66 -33.56 -9.34
C ILE A 426 7.52 -34.54 -9.06
N ILE A 427 6.59 -34.17 -8.19
CA ILE A 427 5.34 -34.89 -7.96
C ILE A 427 4.24 -34.17 -8.73
N PRO A 428 3.78 -34.70 -9.88
CA PRO A 428 2.70 -34.11 -10.66
C PRO A 428 1.34 -34.34 -10.00
N VAL A 429 0.57 -33.27 -9.82
CA VAL A 429 -0.73 -33.29 -9.14
C VAL A 429 -1.75 -32.48 -9.93
N LEU A 430 -2.88 -33.11 -10.24
CA LEU A 430 -4.05 -32.47 -10.84
C LEU A 430 -5.03 -32.04 -9.76
N ASN A 431 -5.27 -30.73 -9.66
CA ASN A 431 -6.21 -30.14 -8.71
C ASN A 431 -7.57 -29.86 -9.35
N LYS A 432 -8.56 -29.53 -8.51
CA LYS A 432 -9.92 -29.13 -8.90
C LYS A 432 -10.67 -30.17 -9.74
N VAL A 433 -10.37 -31.45 -9.51
CA VAL A 433 -11.09 -32.57 -10.17
C VAL A 433 -12.57 -32.66 -9.78
N ASP A 434 -13.00 -31.88 -8.79
CA ASP A 434 -14.40 -31.74 -8.37
C ASP A 434 -15.24 -30.82 -9.29
N LEU A 435 -14.60 -30.04 -10.18
CA LEU A 435 -15.31 -29.18 -11.12
C LEU A 435 -15.96 -29.97 -12.25
N LYS A 436 -17.19 -29.60 -12.64
CA LYS A 436 -17.94 -30.27 -13.73
C LYS A 436 -17.23 -30.23 -15.08
N ASN A 437 -16.44 -29.19 -15.32
CA ASN A 437 -15.73 -28.99 -16.58
C ASN A 437 -14.28 -29.50 -16.52
N ALA A 438 -13.85 -30.09 -15.40
CA ALA A 438 -12.51 -30.65 -15.28
C ALA A 438 -12.33 -31.83 -16.24
N ASP A 439 -11.19 -31.85 -16.95
CA ASP A 439 -10.82 -32.94 -17.85
C ASP A 439 -9.41 -33.47 -17.49
N PRO A 440 -9.30 -34.31 -16.43
CA PRO A 440 -8.02 -34.81 -15.96
C PRO A 440 -7.26 -35.63 -17.00
N GLU A 441 -7.96 -36.35 -17.88
CA GLU A 441 -7.33 -37.22 -18.87
C GLU A 441 -6.67 -36.41 -19.98
N LYS A 442 -7.30 -35.31 -20.41
CA LYS A 442 -6.67 -34.37 -21.33
C LYS A 442 -5.42 -33.74 -20.71
N VAL A 443 -5.50 -33.27 -19.47
CA VAL A 443 -4.35 -32.60 -18.82
C VAL A 443 -3.20 -33.58 -18.58
N LYS A 444 -3.46 -34.86 -18.28
CA LYS A 444 -2.42 -35.89 -18.22
C LYS A 444 -1.63 -36.00 -19.52
N LYS A 445 -2.32 -36.01 -20.67
CA LYS A 445 -1.67 -36.03 -21.98
C LYS A 445 -0.82 -34.78 -22.23
N GLN A 446 -1.28 -33.60 -21.78
CA GLN A 446 -0.50 -32.37 -21.84
C GLN A 446 0.78 -32.44 -20.99
N LEU A 447 0.70 -32.99 -19.78
CA LEU A 447 1.87 -33.15 -18.92
C LEU A 447 2.90 -34.09 -19.56
N LYS A 448 2.45 -35.15 -20.22
CA LYS A 448 3.32 -36.05 -20.97
C LYS A 448 3.96 -35.38 -22.18
N SER A 449 3.18 -34.64 -22.99
CA SER A 449 3.71 -34.00 -24.20
C SER A 449 4.71 -32.89 -23.90
N VAL A 450 4.44 -32.07 -22.87
CA VAL A 450 5.27 -30.89 -22.55
C VAL A 450 6.44 -31.23 -21.62
N PHE A 451 6.22 -32.11 -20.64
CA PHE A 451 7.18 -32.36 -19.55
C PHE A 451 7.77 -33.77 -19.55
N ASP A 452 7.30 -34.67 -20.41
CA ASP A 452 7.68 -36.10 -20.41
C ASP A 452 7.37 -36.81 -19.08
N ILE A 453 6.27 -36.39 -18.45
CA ILE A 453 5.79 -36.99 -17.20
C ILE A 453 4.86 -38.16 -17.50
N ASP A 454 5.12 -39.32 -16.90
CA ASP A 454 4.28 -40.51 -17.07
C ASP A 454 2.89 -40.32 -16.42
N GLU A 455 1.85 -40.63 -17.18
CA GLU A 455 0.43 -40.42 -16.85
C GLU A 455 0.01 -41.20 -15.58
N ASN A 456 0.68 -42.32 -15.30
CA ASN A 456 0.43 -43.16 -14.12
C ASN A 456 0.95 -42.53 -12.83
N THR A 457 1.96 -41.66 -12.92
CA THR A 457 2.55 -41.00 -11.76
C THR A 457 1.73 -39.81 -11.27
N VAL A 458 0.81 -39.32 -12.11
CA VAL A 458 -0.02 -38.13 -11.88
C VAL A 458 -1.15 -38.42 -10.90
N LEU A 459 -1.10 -37.75 -9.74
CA LEU A 459 -2.12 -37.84 -8.70
C LEU A 459 -3.30 -36.91 -9.01
N LYS A 460 -4.51 -37.34 -8.66
CA LYS A 460 -5.74 -36.57 -8.83
C LYS A 460 -6.28 -36.16 -7.46
N ILE A 461 -6.40 -34.85 -7.22
CA ILE A 461 -6.84 -34.32 -5.94
C ILE A 461 -7.91 -33.23 -6.09
N SER A 462 -8.65 -33.00 -5.02
CA SER A 462 -9.42 -31.77 -4.83
C SER A 462 -9.00 -31.15 -3.50
N ALA A 463 -8.21 -30.07 -3.54
CA ALA A 463 -7.80 -29.34 -2.35
C ALA A 463 -9.00 -28.77 -1.56
N LYS A 464 -10.07 -28.40 -2.29
CA LYS A 464 -11.31 -27.86 -1.70
C LYS A 464 -12.13 -28.92 -0.97
N LYS A 465 -12.21 -30.14 -1.51
CA LYS A 465 -12.97 -31.26 -0.90
C LYS A 465 -12.12 -32.19 -0.04
N GLY A 466 -10.79 -32.07 -0.10
CA GLY A 466 -9.84 -32.95 0.59
C GLY A 466 -9.63 -34.30 -0.10
N TRP A 467 -10.09 -34.50 -1.34
CA TRP A 467 -9.92 -35.77 -2.06
C TRP A 467 -8.46 -35.98 -2.48
N GLY A 468 -7.94 -37.20 -2.31
CA GLY A 468 -6.60 -37.59 -2.76
C GLY A 468 -5.43 -37.00 -1.95
N ILE A 469 -5.69 -36.25 -0.88
CA ILE A 469 -4.64 -35.60 -0.08
C ILE A 469 -3.79 -36.61 0.70
N ASN A 470 -4.40 -37.68 1.21
CA ASN A 470 -3.65 -38.74 1.89
C ASN A 470 -2.69 -39.46 0.94
N GLU A 471 -3.12 -39.72 -0.30
CA GLU A 471 -2.26 -40.30 -1.35
C GLU A 471 -1.12 -39.35 -1.71
N LEU A 472 -1.38 -38.05 -1.76
CA LEU A 472 -0.33 -37.03 -1.95
C LEU A 472 0.70 -37.05 -0.81
N MET A 473 0.26 -37.11 0.45
CA MET A 473 1.15 -37.19 1.61
C MET A 473 2.04 -38.44 1.57
N GLN A 474 1.47 -39.58 1.19
CA GLN A 474 2.22 -40.83 0.99
C GLN A 474 3.25 -40.67 -0.14
N ALA A 475 2.85 -40.12 -1.28
CA ALA A 475 3.76 -39.88 -2.39
C ALA A 475 4.90 -38.92 -2.05
N ILE A 476 4.66 -37.90 -1.22
CA ILE A 476 5.70 -36.99 -0.72
C ILE A 476 6.76 -37.77 0.09
N ILE A 477 6.33 -38.71 0.94
CA ILE A 477 7.25 -39.49 1.78
C ILE A 477 8.03 -40.53 0.98
N GLU A 478 7.35 -41.21 0.04
CA GLU A 478 7.91 -42.32 -0.73
C GLU A 478 8.78 -41.86 -1.91
N ARG A 479 8.39 -40.77 -2.60
CA ARG A 479 9.06 -40.34 -3.83
C ARG A 479 10.14 -39.29 -3.61
N ILE A 480 9.98 -38.40 -2.63
CA ILE A 480 10.99 -37.36 -2.34
C ILE A 480 12.08 -38.00 -1.47
N PRO A 481 13.37 -37.85 -1.83
CA PRO A 481 14.46 -38.38 -1.02
C PRO A 481 14.66 -37.54 0.26
N PRO A 482 15.26 -38.13 1.31
CA PRO A 482 15.71 -37.35 2.46
C PRO A 482 16.78 -36.32 2.06
N PRO A 483 16.94 -35.22 2.81
CA PRO A 483 17.95 -34.22 2.53
C PRO A 483 19.37 -34.83 2.57
N PRO A 484 20.23 -34.54 1.57
CA PRO A 484 21.61 -35.04 1.54
C PRO A 484 22.47 -34.23 2.52
N ALA A 485 22.36 -34.54 3.81
CA ALA A 485 22.91 -33.74 4.89
C ALA A 485 23.60 -34.64 5.93
N ASP A 486 24.74 -34.19 6.46
CA ASP A 486 25.49 -34.89 7.53
C ASP A 486 25.46 -34.07 8.84
N PRO A 487 24.86 -34.57 9.93
CA PRO A 487 24.77 -33.86 11.21
C PRO A 487 26.09 -33.79 11.96
N ASN A 488 27.05 -34.67 11.63
CA ASN A 488 28.33 -34.77 12.34
C ASN A 488 29.42 -33.89 11.72
N SER A 489 29.16 -33.35 10.53
CA SER A 489 30.06 -32.42 9.86
C SER A 489 30.02 -31.01 10.46
N SER A 490 30.95 -30.15 10.04
CA SER A 490 30.98 -28.74 10.45
C SER A 490 29.65 -28.04 10.13
N PHE A 491 29.18 -27.17 11.03
CA PHE A 491 27.94 -26.42 10.82
C PHE A 491 28.01 -25.53 9.57
N LYS A 492 27.05 -25.73 8.66
CA LYS A 492 26.84 -24.91 7.46
C LYS A 492 25.36 -24.74 7.22
N ALA A 493 24.93 -23.52 7.00
CA ALA A 493 23.55 -23.19 6.70
C ALA A 493 23.48 -22.00 5.73
N HIS A 494 22.42 -21.92 4.92
CA HIS A 494 22.20 -20.77 4.04
C HIS A 494 20.88 -20.08 4.36
N VAL A 495 20.85 -18.77 4.14
CA VAL A 495 19.66 -17.94 4.38
C VAL A 495 18.75 -17.98 3.15
N ILE A 496 17.54 -18.50 3.34
CA ILE A 496 16.48 -18.53 2.32
C ILE A 496 15.79 -17.16 2.24
N ASP A 497 15.44 -16.62 3.40
CA ASP A 497 14.72 -15.34 3.53
C ASP A 497 15.03 -14.65 4.87
N THR A 498 14.77 -13.34 4.94
CA THR A 498 15.00 -12.53 6.15
C THR A 498 13.90 -11.52 6.41
N TRP A 499 13.62 -11.26 7.68
CA TRP A 499 12.76 -10.15 8.11
C TRP A 499 13.28 -9.49 9.38
N HIS A 500 12.79 -8.28 9.64
CA HIS A 500 13.16 -7.51 10.82
C HIS A 500 12.07 -7.61 11.89
N ASP A 501 12.44 -8.14 13.05
CA ASP A 501 11.66 -8.14 14.28
C ASP A 501 12.06 -6.95 15.15
N LYS A 502 11.07 -6.22 15.69
CA LYS A 502 11.29 -5.00 16.49
C LYS A 502 12.13 -5.25 17.76
N HIS A 503 12.05 -6.43 18.34
CA HIS A 503 12.68 -6.78 19.62
C HIS A 503 13.90 -7.68 19.43
N ARG A 504 13.80 -8.66 18.52
CA ARG A 504 14.85 -9.69 18.30
C ARG A 504 15.87 -9.29 17.24
N GLY A 505 15.57 -8.28 16.42
CA GLY A 505 16.42 -7.81 15.33
C GLY A 505 16.19 -8.61 14.06
N ILE A 506 17.26 -8.92 13.32
CA ILE A 506 17.15 -9.64 12.04
C ILE A 506 16.91 -11.14 12.32
N MET A 507 15.80 -11.65 11.81
CA MET A 507 15.44 -13.06 11.82
C MET A 507 15.66 -13.64 10.41
N CYS A 508 16.31 -14.79 10.34
CA CYS A 508 16.68 -15.46 9.10
C CYS A 508 16.00 -16.82 9.00
N LEU A 509 15.19 -17.05 7.98
CA LEU A 509 14.79 -18.40 7.59
C LEU A 509 15.97 -19.09 6.93
N THR A 510 16.40 -20.21 7.51
CA THR A 510 17.69 -20.82 7.21
C THR A 510 17.53 -22.32 6.98
N TYR A 511 18.14 -22.85 5.92
CA TYR A 511 18.29 -24.29 5.71
C TYR A 511 19.66 -24.76 6.17
N ILE A 512 19.70 -25.78 7.03
CA ILE A 512 20.94 -26.35 7.57
C ILE A 512 21.43 -27.45 6.62
N HIS A 513 22.54 -27.21 5.93
CA HIS A 513 23.16 -28.20 5.04
C HIS A 513 23.92 -29.28 5.80
N SER A 514 24.63 -28.90 6.87
CA SER A 514 25.48 -29.82 7.63
C SER A 514 25.66 -29.34 9.06
N GLY A 515 25.98 -30.28 9.95
CA GLY A 515 26.20 -30.02 11.36
C GLY A 515 24.92 -29.76 12.15
N ARG A 516 25.07 -29.09 13.30
CA ARG A 516 23.97 -28.74 14.21
C ARG A 516 24.03 -27.26 14.58
N ALA A 517 22.88 -26.62 14.66
CA ALA A 517 22.70 -25.29 15.23
C ALA A 517 22.25 -25.41 16.69
N ARG A 518 22.87 -24.65 17.59
CA ARG A 518 22.47 -24.56 19.01
C ARG A 518 22.38 -23.11 19.45
N ILE A 519 21.45 -22.81 20.35
CA ILE A 519 21.40 -21.50 21.00
C ILE A 519 22.73 -21.28 21.77
N GLY A 520 23.32 -20.10 21.63
CA GLY A 520 24.61 -19.74 22.20
C GLY A 520 25.83 -20.10 21.34
N GLN A 521 25.66 -20.87 20.26
CA GLN A 521 26.74 -21.25 19.36
C GLN A 521 27.31 -20.02 18.63
N SER A 522 28.64 -19.94 18.56
CA SER A 522 29.34 -18.93 17.77
C SER A 522 29.44 -19.35 16.30
N VAL A 523 29.04 -18.45 15.42
CA VAL A 523 28.98 -18.63 13.96
C VAL A 523 29.60 -17.42 13.26
N LYS A 524 30.01 -17.58 12.01
CA LYS A 524 30.50 -16.50 11.15
C LYS A 524 29.68 -16.41 9.87
N TRP A 525 29.40 -15.19 9.43
CA TRP A 525 28.83 -14.92 8.11
C TRP A 525 29.90 -15.10 7.02
N ARG A 526 29.55 -15.73 5.89
CA ARG A 526 30.51 -15.89 4.79
C ARG A 526 30.81 -14.57 4.08
N SER A 527 29.80 -13.72 3.86
CA SER A 527 29.93 -12.46 3.11
C SER A 527 30.90 -11.44 3.72
N ASN A 528 30.87 -11.28 5.04
CA ASN A 528 31.62 -10.23 5.75
C ASN A 528 32.53 -10.77 6.87
N LEU A 529 32.60 -12.10 7.04
CA LEU A 529 33.40 -12.80 8.05
C LEU A 529 33.11 -12.39 9.51
N LYS A 530 32.02 -11.65 9.74
CA LYS A 530 31.66 -11.16 11.06
C LYS A 530 31.14 -12.30 11.91
N GLN A 531 31.71 -12.44 13.11
CA GLN A 531 31.30 -13.44 14.08
C GLN A 531 30.09 -12.97 14.87
N GLN A 532 29.16 -13.89 15.11
CA GLN A 532 27.93 -13.67 15.86
C GLN A 532 27.56 -14.92 16.65
N THR A 533 26.66 -14.76 17.62
CA THR A 533 26.11 -15.87 18.38
C THR A 533 24.66 -16.09 17.99
N ILE A 534 24.26 -17.35 17.87
CA ILE A 534 22.85 -17.72 17.68
C ILE A 534 22.12 -17.40 18.99
N LYS A 535 21.17 -16.47 18.96
CA LYS A 535 20.39 -16.05 20.13
C LYS A 535 18.98 -16.61 20.15
N ALA A 536 18.42 -16.85 18.98
CA ALA A 536 17.08 -17.41 18.82
C ALA A 536 17.12 -18.51 17.76
N LEU A 537 16.41 -19.59 18.03
CA LEU A 537 16.25 -20.72 17.13
C LEU A 537 14.82 -21.25 17.30
N ALA A 538 14.10 -21.44 16.19
CA ALA A 538 12.72 -21.92 16.21
C ALA A 538 12.40 -22.75 14.96
N LEU A 539 11.53 -23.74 15.12
CA LEU A 539 10.82 -24.37 14.01
C LEU A 539 9.58 -23.54 13.68
N LEU A 540 9.25 -23.43 12.40
CA LEU A 540 8.04 -22.76 11.98
C LEU A 540 6.93 -23.79 11.84
N ARG A 541 6.04 -23.89 12.83
CA ARG A 541 4.83 -24.72 12.81
C ARG A 541 3.60 -23.82 12.78
N PRO A 542 3.23 -23.36 11.57
CA PRO A 542 2.80 -22.00 11.20
C PRO A 542 3.18 -20.83 12.11
N HIS A 543 3.10 -21.01 13.42
CA HIS A 543 3.65 -20.14 14.45
C HIS A 543 5.08 -20.56 14.79
N GLU A 544 5.81 -19.65 15.42
CA GLU A 544 7.18 -19.91 15.85
C GLU A 544 7.17 -20.81 17.09
N GLU A 545 7.81 -21.98 16.99
CA GLU A 545 8.03 -22.90 18.11
C GLU A 545 9.52 -22.90 18.47
N PRO A 546 9.92 -22.28 19.60
CA PRO A 546 11.31 -22.22 20.03
C PRO A 546 11.92 -23.61 20.21
N VAL A 547 13.14 -23.81 19.71
CA VAL A 547 13.88 -25.07 19.87
C VAL A 547 15.31 -24.81 20.36
N ALA A 548 15.81 -25.66 21.25
CA ALA A 548 17.16 -25.52 21.80
C ALA A 548 18.26 -25.83 20.76
N SER A 549 17.98 -26.75 19.85
CA SER A 549 18.89 -27.17 18.78
C SER A 549 18.15 -27.60 17.52
N ALA A 550 18.83 -27.50 16.39
CA ALA A 550 18.36 -27.98 15.09
C ALA A 550 19.48 -28.75 14.37
N THR A 551 19.09 -29.77 13.61
CA THR A 551 20.00 -30.69 12.92
C THR A 551 20.03 -30.44 11.41
N ALA A 552 21.04 -31.01 10.75
CA ALA A 552 21.18 -30.92 9.30
C ALA A 552 19.95 -31.49 8.57
N GLY A 553 19.55 -30.83 7.49
CA GLY A 553 18.35 -31.15 6.71
C GLY A 553 17.08 -30.41 7.16
N GLN A 554 17.09 -29.72 8.32
CA GLN A 554 15.96 -28.94 8.80
C GLN A 554 15.96 -27.51 8.23
N VAL A 555 14.75 -26.95 8.07
CA VAL A 555 14.52 -25.52 7.79
C VAL A 555 14.07 -24.86 9.09
N VAL A 556 14.82 -23.85 9.55
CA VAL A 556 14.60 -23.22 10.86
C VAL A 556 14.70 -21.70 10.78
N MET A 557 14.00 -21.03 11.68
CA MET A 557 14.20 -19.62 11.93
C MET A 557 15.38 -19.44 12.90
N LEU A 558 16.33 -18.59 12.52
CA LEU A 558 17.55 -18.32 13.27
C LEU A 558 17.72 -16.81 13.45
N GLY A 559 17.96 -16.37 14.69
CA GLY A 559 18.25 -14.97 15.03
C GLY A 559 19.65 -14.81 15.62
N CYS A 560 20.48 -13.95 15.02
CA CYS A 560 21.83 -13.63 15.52
C CYS A 560 21.90 -12.29 16.28
N GLY A 561 20.75 -11.62 16.48
CA GLY A 561 20.62 -10.35 17.20
C GLY A 561 20.63 -9.09 16.30
N PRO A 562 20.67 -7.89 16.91
CA PRO A 562 20.39 -6.62 16.20
C PRO A 562 21.56 -6.08 15.37
N LYS A 563 22.78 -6.60 15.56
CA LYS A 563 23.96 -6.12 14.82
C LYS A 563 23.98 -6.82 13.46
N GLY A 564 23.82 -6.07 12.37
CA GLY A 564 23.61 -6.57 11.01
C GLY A 564 24.45 -7.78 10.53
N GLY A 565 23.87 -8.49 9.56
CA GLY A 565 24.20 -9.78 8.96
C GLY A 565 22.94 -10.31 8.23
N GLY A 566 22.95 -11.52 7.66
CA GLY A 566 21.73 -12.12 7.12
C GLY A 566 21.27 -11.52 5.79
N ALA A 567 22.18 -11.30 4.84
CA ALA A 567 21.73 -11.07 3.49
C ALA A 567 21.08 -12.36 2.95
N VAL A 568 19.98 -12.20 2.23
CA VAL A 568 19.32 -13.32 1.55
C VAL A 568 20.32 -14.00 0.60
N GLY A 569 20.45 -15.32 0.71
CA GLY A 569 21.44 -16.13 -0.01
C GLY A 569 22.85 -16.19 0.60
N ASP A 570 23.11 -15.47 1.70
CA ASP A 570 24.36 -15.60 2.45
C ASP A 570 24.41 -16.90 3.25
N GLN A 571 25.62 -17.29 3.68
CA GLN A 571 25.87 -18.52 4.42
C GLN A 571 26.35 -18.23 5.84
N LEU A 572 25.84 -19.05 6.77
CA LEU A 572 26.26 -19.15 8.17
C LEU A 572 27.15 -20.39 8.32
N LEU A 573 28.34 -20.18 8.85
CA LEU A 573 29.36 -21.21 8.97
C LEU A 573 29.89 -21.32 10.40
N SER A 574 30.39 -22.50 10.77
CA SER A 574 31.18 -22.66 12.01
C SER A 574 32.47 -21.85 11.92
N LEU A 575 33.02 -21.42 13.07
CA LEU A 575 34.28 -20.67 13.10
C LEU A 575 35.45 -21.43 12.45
N GLU A 576 35.49 -22.74 12.65
CA GLU A 576 36.55 -23.67 12.21
C GLU A 576 36.44 -24.10 10.74
N SER A 577 35.31 -23.82 10.08
CA SER A 577 35.10 -24.22 8.68
C SER A 577 36.05 -23.48 7.73
N ALA A 578 36.67 -24.24 6.81
CA ALA A 578 37.52 -23.71 5.74
C ALA A 578 36.71 -22.92 4.71
N GLU A 579 37.29 -21.82 4.21
CA GLU A 579 36.61 -20.85 3.33
C GLU A 579 36.29 -21.37 1.92
N ASN A 580 36.78 -22.55 1.54
CA ASN A 580 36.75 -23.07 0.16
C ASN A 580 35.55 -23.97 -0.20
N THR A 581 34.45 -23.93 0.55
CA THR A 581 33.23 -24.63 0.11
C THR A 581 32.59 -23.94 -1.10
N GLU A 582 32.16 -24.74 -2.08
CA GLU A 582 31.42 -24.27 -3.25
C GLU A 582 30.19 -23.45 -2.83
N ILE A 583 30.03 -22.28 -3.45
CA ILE A 583 28.94 -21.36 -3.19
C ILE A 583 27.73 -21.87 -3.99
N VAL A 584 26.62 -22.17 -3.31
CA VAL A 584 25.31 -22.14 -3.99
C VAL A 584 25.06 -20.69 -4.35
N THR A 585 25.50 -20.30 -5.55
CA THR A 585 25.54 -18.90 -5.94
C THR A 585 24.14 -18.52 -6.37
N ILE A 586 23.34 -18.02 -5.42
CA ILE A 586 22.03 -17.47 -5.73
C ILE A 586 22.27 -16.20 -6.56
N PRO A 587 21.75 -16.13 -7.80
CA PRO A 587 21.96 -14.95 -8.64
C PRO A 587 21.42 -13.71 -7.93
N PRO A 588 22.16 -12.59 -7.96
CA PRO A 588 21.73 -11.37 -7.29
C PRO A 588 20.41 -10.89 -7.90
N VAL A 589 19.53 -10.42 -7.02
CA VAL A 589 18.22 -9.88 -7.40
C VAL A 589 18.43 -8.65 -8.29
N ARG A 590 17.96 -8.71 -9.54
CA ARG A 590 17.99 -7.60 -10.50
C ARG A 590 16.63 -6.93 -10.55
N HIS A 591 16.60 -5.62 -10.33
CA HIS A 591 15.41 -4.81 -10.51
C HIS A 591 15.20 -4.55 -12.00
N MET A 592 14.12 -5.08 -12.55
CA MET A 592 13.80 -4.99 -13.98
C MET A 592 12.95 -3.76 -14.30
N VAL A 593 12.20 -3.25 -13.32
CA VAL A 593 11.28 -2.12 -13.48
C VAL A 593 11.60 -1.01 -12.49
N TYR A 594 11.55 0.24 -12.91
CA TYR A 594 11.76 1.42 -12.09
C TYR A 594 10.60 2.40 -12.23
N ALA A 595 10.12 2.91 -11.10
CA ALA A 595 9.09 3.94 -11.04
C ALA A 595 9.50 5.06 -10.08
N GLY A 596 9.10 6.29 -10.42
CA GLY A 596 9.17 7.42 -9.50
C GLY A 596 7.96 7.41 -8.57
N ILE A 597 8.20 7.54 -7.28
CA ILE A 597 7.18 7.51 -6.23
C ILE A 597 7.22 8.83 -5.48
N TYR A 598 6.10 9.53 -5.49
CA TYR A 598 5.95 10.87 -4.90
C TYR A 598 4.79 10.84 -3.92
N PRO A 599 4.92 11.41 -2.71
CA PRO A 599 3.81 11.47 -1.78
C PRO A 599 2.74 12.44 -2.28
N ALA A 600 1.46 12.06 -2.13
CA ALA A 600 0.34 12.86 -2.60
C ALA A 600 0.22 14.21 -1.85
N ASP A 601 0.55 14.22 -0.56
CA ASP A 601 0.41 15.40 0.30
C ASP A 601 1.74 16.15 0.46
N GLN A 602 2.09 16.97 -0.52
CA GLN A 602 3.20 17.94 -0.42
C GLN A 602 2.63 19.35 -0.47
N SER A 603 2.25 19.86 0.69
CA SER A 603 2.12 21.29 0.88
C SER A 603 3.54 21.88 1.02
N GLN A 604 3.93 22.70 0.04
CA GLN A 604 5.08 23.62 0.01
C GLN A 604 6.30 23.22 -0.87
N HIS A 605 6.35 23.87 -2.05
CA HIS A 605 7.55 24.43 -2.71
C HIS A 605 8.66 23.49 -3.26
N HIS A 606 8.41 22.68 -4.32
CA HIS A 606 9.38 22.33 -5.39
C HIS A 606 8.62 21.78 -6.63
N PRO A 607 9.24 21.53 -7.82
CA PRO A 607 8.57 21.62 -9.13
C PRO A 607 7.53 20.50 -9.28
N ALA A 608 6.40 20.79 -9.94
CA ALA A 608 5.28 19.88 -10.30
C ALA A 608 4.81 18.82 -9.25
N LEU A 609 5.65 17.86 -8.84
CA LEU A 609 5.37 16.79 -7.86
C LEU A 609 6.16 16.90 -6.55
N GLY A 610 7.20 17.75 -6.50
CA GLY A 610 8.08 17.93 -5.34
C GLY A 610 9.10 16.79 -5.13
N GLN A 611 9.56 16.55 -3.90
CA GLN A 611 10.59 15.53 -3.64
C GLN A 611 9.99 14.12 -3.68
N GLY A 612 10.64 13.20 -4.39
CA GLY A 612 10.22 11.80 -4.48
C GLY A 612 11.39 10.84 -4.57
N TRP A 613 11.07 9.55 -4.63
CA TRP A 613 12.05 8.47 -4.71
C TRP A 613 11.96 7.76 -6.05
N ARG A 614 13.12 7.38 -6.60
CA ARG A 614 13.19 6.48 -7.74
C ARG A 614 13.47 5.08 -7.23
N LEU A 615 12.44 4.22 -7.24
CA LEU A 615 12.54 2.86 -6.70
C LEU A 615 12.62 1.83 -7.83
N GLY A 616 13.35 0.75 -7.58
CA GLY A 616 13.46 -0.41 -8.44
C GLY A 616 12.61 -1.56 -7.91
N PHE A 617 11.99 -2.29 -8.82
CA PHE A 617 11.06 -3.39 -8.59
C PHE A 617 11.44 -4.58 -9.47
N LEU A 618 10.98 -5.77 -9.07
CA LEU A 618 11.25 -7.02 -9.82
C LEU A 618 10.39 -7.10 -11.08
N GLY A 619 9.20 -6.52 -11.03
CA GLY A 619 8.28 -6.37 -12.15
C GLY A 619 7.10 -5.48 -11.77
N LEU A 620 6.03 -5.52 -12.57
CA LEU A 620 4.85 -4.69 -12.41
C LEU A 620 4.01 -5.09 -11.19
N LEU A 621 3.82 -6.38 -10.94
CA LEU A 621 3.06 -6.86 -9.79
C LEU A 621 3.75 -6.47 -8.50
N HIS A 622 5.08 -6.54 -8.44
CA HIS A 622 5.81 -6.09 -7.25
C HIS A 622 5.60 -4.59 -7.00
N LEU A 623 5.61 -3.76 -8.05
CA LEU A 623 5.27 -2.33 -7.94
C LEU A 623 3.84 -2.12 -7.40
N GLU A 624 2.85 -2.84 -7.95
CA GLU A 624 1.47 -2.76 -7.50
C GLU A 624 1.30 -3.18 -6.03
N VAL A 625 1.88 -4.32 -5.64
CA VAL A 625 1.86 -4.83 -4.27
C VAL A 625 2.49 -3.81 -3.32
N PHE A 626 3.64 -3.25 -3.67
CA PHE A 626 4.29 -2.20 -2.87
C PHE A 626 3.35 -1.00 -2.64
N THR A 627 2.69 -0.54 -3.69
CA THR A 627 1.81 0.64 -3.61
C THR A 627 0.56 0.37 -2.80
N GLN A 628 -0.03 -0.81 -2.95
CA GLN A 628 -1.19 -1.23 -2.18
C GLN A 628 -0.84 -1.38 -0.71
N ARG A 629 0.32 -1.94 -0.37
CA ARG A 629 0.81 -2.02 1.01
C ARG A 629 1.06 -0.64 1.61
N LEU A 630 1.63 0.29 0.84
CA LEU A 630 1.84 1.67 1.30
C LEU A 630 0.50 2.34 1.69
N LEU A 631 -0.54 2.12 0.89
CA LEU A 631 -1.87 2.64 1.16
C LEU A 631 -2.57 1.93 2.33
N GLN A 632 -2.50 0.59 2.39
CA GLN A 632 -3.22 -0.19 3.40
C GLN A 632 -2.54 -0.15 4.78
N GLU A 633 -1.23 -0.39 4.82
CA GLU A 633 -0.47 -0.49 6.08
C GLU A 633 -0.15 0.88 6.66
N TYR A 634 0.18 1.85 5.79
CA TYR A 634 0.66 3.17 6.21
C TYR A 634 -0.32 4.31 5.92
N LYS A 635 -1.47 4.04 5.27
CA LYS A 635 -2.45 5.07 4.86
C LYS A 635 -1.81 6.21 4.07
N ALA A 636 -0.75 5.90 3.33
CA ALA A 636 0.01 6.87 2.57
C ALA A 636 -0.29 6.72 1.08
N GLU A 637 -0.93 7.75 0.52
CA GLU A 637 -1.17 7.83 -0.92
C GLU A 637 0.11 8.25 -1.65
N ALA A 638 0.47 7.48 -2.67
CA ALA A 638 1.60 7.77 -3.54
C ALA A 638 1.15 7.98 -4.99
N ILE A 639 1.74 8.98 -5.62
CA ILE A 639 1.69 9.23 -7.06
C ILE A 639 2.85 8.48 -7.69
N LEU A 640 2.52 7.65 -8.68
CA LEU A 640 3.46 6.86 -9.45
C LEU A 640 3.71 7.50 -10.81
N THR A 641 4.96 7.52 -11.25
CA THR A 641 5.27 7.79 -12.66
C THR A 641 5.16 6.51 -13.49
N ALA A 642 5.06 6.68 -14.80
CA ALA A 642 5.10 5.57 -15.74
C ALA A 642 6.34 4.67 -15.46
N PRO A 643 6.15 3.36 -15.32
CA PRO A 643 7.24 2.43 -15.09
C PRO A 643 8.18 2.41 -16.30
N SER A 644 9.45 2.11 -16.03
CA SER A 644 10.52 2.17 -17.03
C SER A 644 11.59 1.14 -16.72
N VAL A 645 12.45 0.84 -17.68
CA VAL A 645 13.48 -0.19 -17.53
C VAL A 645 14.87 0.44 -17.35
N PRO A 646 15.82 -0.25 -16.70
CA PRO A 646 17.21 0.19 -16.69
C PRO A 646 17.83 0.00 -18.08
N TYR A 647 18.58 0.99 -18.54
CA TYR A 647 19.36 0.91 -19.78
C TYR A 647 20.84 0.83 -19.45
N LYS A 648 21.63 0.16 -20.27
CA LYS A 648 23.08 0.11 -20.12
C LYS A 648 23.72 0.89 -21.26
N VAL A 649 24.68 1.76 -20.96
CA VAL A 649 25.38 2.55 -21.98
C VAL A 649 26.88 2.36 -21.85
N LYS A 650 27.57 2.29 -22.99
CA LYS A 650 29.03 2.23 -23.04
C LYS A 650 29.60 3.61 -23.33
N ILE A 651 30.35 4.14 -22.38
CA ILE A 651 30.85 5.53 -22.40
C ILE A 651 32.24 5.64 -23.01
N ARG A 652 32.48 6.74 -23.72
CA ARG A 652 33.76 7.12 -24.33
C ARG A 652 34.44 8.21 -23.50
N GLY A 653 35.74 8.05 -23.24
CA GLY A 653 36.60 9.09 -22.69
C GLY A 653 37.18 8.75 -21.32
N SER A 654 38.51 8.83 -21.21
CA SER A 654 39.28 8.45 -20.01
C SER A 654 38.92 9.23 -18.74
N LYS A 655 38.43 10.47 -18.86
CA LYS A 655 37.97 11.28 -17.72
C LYS A 655 36.64 10.79 -17.13
N LEU A 656 35.69 10.41 -17.99
CA LEU A 656 34.38 9.90 -17.56
C LEU A 656 34.51 8.49 -17.00
N ILE A 657 35.34 7.64 -17.59
CA ILE A 657 35.63 6.28 -17.09
C ILE A 657 36.26 6.35 -15.69
N LYS A 658 37.18 7.29 -15.44
CA LYS A 658 37.73 7.53 -14.09
C LYS A 658 36.68 8.01 -13.09
N HIS A 659 35.72 8.83 -13.53
CA HIS A 659 34.65 9.34 -12.68
C HIS A 659 33.65 8.25 -12.27
N TYR A 660 33.21 7.43 -13.24
CA TYR A 660 32.22 6.37 -13.00
C TYR A 660 32.84 5.03 -12.59
N LYS A 661 34.18 4.94 -12.55
CA LYS A 661 34.97 3.73 -12.23
C LYS A 661 34.73 2.53 -13.16
N SER A 662 33.96 2.72 -14.23
CA SER A 662 33.51 1.70 -15.18
C SER A 662 33.34 2.35 -16.56
N ASP A 663 33.57 1.58 -17.63
CA ASP A 663 33.26 1.93 -19.02
C ASP A 663 31.80 1.65 -19.40
N GLU A 664 31.10 0.91 -18.54
CA GLU A 664 29.69 0.61 -18.64
C GLU A 664 28.90 1.27 -17.51
N LEU A 665 27.83 1.98 -17.85
CA LEU A 665 26.97 2.68 -16.91
C LEU A 665 25.52 2.19 -17.04
N ILE A 666 24.91 1.85 -15.91
CA ILE A 666 23.48 1.52 -15.84
C ILE A 666 22.72 2.82 -15.55
N ILE A 667 21.84 3.19 -16.47
CA ILE A 667 20.98 4.37 -16.42
C ILE A 667 19.58 3.93 -16.02
N THR A 668 19.11 4.38 -14.86
CA THR A 668 17.73 4.15 -14.38
C THR A 668 16.84 5.37 -14.56
N ASN A 669 17.43 6.56 -14.75
CA ASN A 669 16.73 7.80 -15.00
C ASN A 669 17.21 8.40 -16.33
N PRO A 670 16.32 8.68 -17.30
CA PRO A 670 16.66 9.35 -18.57
C PRO A 670 17.46 10.65 -18.41
N LEU A 671 17.29 11.37 -17.31
CA LEU A 671 18.01 12.62 -17.03
C LEU A 671 19.50 12.41 -16.71
N GLN A 672 19.87 11.23 -16.21
CA GLN A 672 21.26 10.88 -15.90
C GLN A 672 22.05 10.46 -17.14
N LEU A 673 21.38 10.35 -18.30
CA LEU A 673 22.01 9.92 -19.53
C LEU A 673 23.07 10.95 -19.98
N PRO A 674 24.35 10.55 -20.17
CA PRO A 674 25.40 11.44 -20.64
C PRO A 674 25.09 12.04 -22.02
N HIS A 675 25.76 13.15 -22.36
CA HIS A 675 25.60 13.74 -23.68
C HIS A 675 25.88 12.70 -24.79
N PRO A 676 25.06 12.61 -25.86
CA PRO A 676 25.16 11.55 -26.88
C PRO A 676 26.56 11.38 -27.50
N HIS A 677 27.35 12.44 -27.57
CA HIS A 677 28.74 12.40 -28.10
C HIS A 677 29.70 11.55 -27.26
N ASN A 678 29.38 11.35 -25.98
CA ASN A 678 30.18 10.57 -25.05
C ASN A 678 29.73 9.10 -24.98
N ILE A 679 28.74 8.69 -25.78
CA ILE A 679 28.19 7.33 -25.77
C ILE A 679 28.59 6.65 -27.07
N THR A 680 29.07 5.41 -26.95
CA THR A 680 29.44 4.56 -28.09
C THR A 680 28.30 3.66 -28.49
N GLU A 681 27.71 2.97 -27.51
CA GLU A 681 26.67 1.98 -27.73
C GLU A 681 25.63 2.06 -26.61
N TYR A 682 24.38 1.77 -27.00
CA TYR A 682 23.24 1.70 -26.12
C TYR A 682 22.75 0.26 -26.03
N PHE A 683 22.40 -0.16 -24.83
CA PHE A 683 21.89 -1.49 -24.57
C PHE A 683 20.56 -1.40 -23.81
N GLU A 684 19.59 -2.19 -24.25
CA GLU A 684 18.32 -2.37 -23.55
C GLU A 684 18.19 -3.81 -23.03
N PRO A 685 17.43 -4.05 -21.96
CA PRO A 685 17.18 -5.38 -21.44
C PRO A 685 16.16 -6.13 -22.30
N PHE A 686 16.49 -7.38 -22.62
CA PHE A 686 15.62 -8.31 -23.33
C PHE A 686 15.18 -9.46 -22.42
N VAL A 687 14.05 -10.04 -22.75
CA VAL A 687 13.49 -11.21 -22.07
C VAL A 687 13.04 -12.25 -23.08
N ILE A 688 13.12 -13.52 -22.70
CA ILE A 688 12.44 -14.61 -23.42
C ILE A 688 11.03 -14.69 -22.85
N GLY A 689 10.06 -14.18 -23.60
CA GLY A 689 8.65 -14.27 -23.28
C GLY A 689 8.07 -15.59 -23.79
N THR A 690 7.47 -16.37 -22.89
CA THR A 690 6.73 -17.60 -23.20
C THR A 690 5.23 -17.30 -23.13
N VAL A 691 4.53 -17.47 -24.24
CA VAL A 691 3.07 -17.33 -24.34
C VAL A 691 2.46 -18.70 -24.57
N VAL A 692 1.51 -19.10 -23.73
CA VAL A 692 0.67 -20.27 -23.97
C VAL A 692 -0.71 -19.76 -24.39
N THR A 693 -1.17 -20.16 -25.56
CA THR A 693 -2.43 -19.65 -26.13
C THR A 693 -3.12 -20.71 -26.98
N PRO A 694 -4.46 -20.65 -27.13
CA PRO A 694 -5.15 -21.52 -28.08
C PRO A 694 -4.68 -21.29 -29.52
N THR A 695 -4.72 -22.35 -30.33
CA THR A 695 -4.27 -22.34 -31.74
C THR A 695 -4.98 -21.28 -32.58
N GLU A 696 -6.22 -20.95 -32.24
CA GLU A 696 -7.05 -19.91 -32.87
C GLU A 696 -6.44 -18.50 -32.74
N TYR A 697 -5.70 -18.23 -31.65
CA TYR A 697 -5.17 -16.89 -31.33
C TYR A 697 -3.69 -16.70 -31.70
N ILE A 698 -3.05 -17.69 -32.34
CA ILE A 698 -1.63 -17.61 -32.74
C ILE A 698 -1.35 -16.37 -33.61
N GLY A 699 -2.20 -16.10 -34.60
CA GLY A 699 -2.04 -14.95 -35.51
C GLY A 699 -2.07 -13.59 -34.79
N PRO A 700 -3.15 -13.28 -34.03
CA PRO A 700 -3.23 -12.07 -33.20
C PRO A 700 -2.06 -11.91 -32.22
N VAL A 701 -1.68 -13.00 -31.52
CA VAL A 701 -0.58 -12.98 -30.53
C VAL A 701 0.76 -12.70 -31.21
N THR A 702 1.04 -13.35 -32.35
CA THR A 702 2.26 -13.13 -33.12
C THR A 702 2.37 -11.69 -33.60
N THR A 703 1.26 -11.13 -34.09
CA THR A 703 1.20 -9.74 -34.54
C THR A 703 1.51 -8.78 -33.38
N LEU A 704 0.89 -9.00 -32.22
CA LEU A 704 1.17 -8.20 -31.01
C LEU A 704 2.65 -8.27 -30.61
N CYS A 705 3.26 -9.47 -30.60
CA CYS A 705 4.67 -9.62 -30.25
C CYS A 705 5.60 -8.94 -31.27
N ILE A 706 5.32 -9.06 -32.58
CA ILE A 706 6.12 -8.42 -33.64
C ILE A 706 6.00 -6.89 -33.55
N ASP A 707 4.80 -6.34 -33.33
CA ASP A 707 4.59 -4.90 -33.14
C ASP A 707 5.38 -4.34 -31.95
N ARG A 708 5.68 -5.20 -30.98
CA ARG A 708 6.51 -4.95 -29.80
C ARG A 708 7.99 -5.30 -30.01
N ARG A 709 8.43 -5.42 -31.27
CA ARG A 709 9.81 -5.76 -31.67
C ARG A 709 10.27 -7.14 -31.21
N GLY A 710 9.32 -8.05 -31.01
CA GLY A 710 9.60 -9.43 -30.64
C GLY A 710 10.08 -10.26 -31.83
N THR A 711 11.14 -11.03 -31.64
CA THR A 711 11.56 -12.04 -32.61
C THR A 711 11.02 -13.40 -32.21
N PRO A 712 10.21 -14.07 -33.05
CA PRO A 712 9.66 -15.37 -32.74
C PRO A 712 10.75 -16.44 -32.69
N LEU A 713 10.66 -17.34 -31.72
CA LEU A 713 11.38 -18.60 -31.67
C LEU A 713 10.47 -19.73 -32.17
N VAL A 714 11.02 -20.94 -32.25
CA VAL A 714 10.28 -22.12 -32.73
C VAL A 714 9.10 -22.41 -31.78
N PRO A 715 7.85 -22.37 -32.27
CA PRO A 715 6.69 -22.73 -31.45
C PRO A 715 6.63 -24.24 -31.25
N SER A 716 6.11 -24.66 -30.10
CA SER A 716 5.91 -26.07 -29.76
C SER A 716 4.45 -26.32 -29.38
N PRO A 717 3.75 -27.26 -30.04
CA PRO A 717 2.37 -27.59 -29.69
C PRO A 717 2.32 -28.29 -28.32
N ILE A 718 1.36 -27.91 -27.47
CA ILE A 718 1.09 -28.57 -26.18
C ILE A 718 0.07 -29.69 -26.40
N ASP A 719 -1.03 -29.36 -27.08
CA ASP A 719 -2.07 -30.29 -27.53
C ASP A 719 -2.70 -29.79 -28.85
N ASP A 720 -3.77 -30.44 -29.32
CA ASP A 720 -4.44 -30.07 -30.58
C ASP A 720 -5.04 -28.65 -30.58
N LYS A 721 -5.25 -28.06 -29.39
CA LYS A 721 -5.93 -26.77 -29.20
C LYS A 721 -5.04 -25.69 -28.59
N LEU A 722 -3.91 -26.03 -27.98
CA LEU A 722 -3.01 -25.14 -27.25
C LEU A 722 -1.60 -25.23 -27.82
N THR A 723 -1.00 -24.07 -28.01
CA THR A 723 0.38 -23.94 -28.50
C THR A 723 1.18 -23.07 -27.56
N MET A 724 2.42 -23.49 -27.29
CA MET A 724 3.42 -22.68 -26.62
C MET A 724 4.26 -21.95 -27.67
N MET A 725 4.35 -20.64 -27.53
CA MET A 725 5.14 -19.77 -28.38
C MET A 725 6.18 -19.04 -27.53
N GLN A 726 7.40 -18.90 -28.05
CA GLN A 726 8.45 -18.14 -27.37
C GLN A 726 8.90 -16.98 -28.26
N PHE A 727 9.17 -15.84 -27.63
CA PHE A 727 9.62 -14.63 -28.31
C PHE A 727 10.75 -13.98 -27.51
N ILE A 728 11.79 -13.51 -28.18
CA ILE A 728 12.78 -12.61 -27.58
C ILE A 728 12.23 -11.19 -27.73
N LEU A 729 11.91 -10.55 -26.60
CA LEU A 729 11.20 -9.28 -26.53
C LEU A 729 11.99 -8.25 -25.71
N PRO A 730 12.04 -6.97 -26.13
CA PRO A 730 12.57 -5.91 -25.29
C PRO A 730 11.66 -5.67 -24.09
N LEU A 731 12.23 -5.65 -22.88
CA LEU A 731 11.44 -5.49 -21.66
C LEU A 731 10.69 -4.14 -21.64
N ALA A 732 11.27 -3.08 -22.19
CA ALA A 732 10.65 -1.76 -22.29
C ALA A 732 9.27 -1.77 -22.97
N GLU A 733 9.07 -2.70 -23.92
CA GLU A 733 7.83 -2.82 -24.69
C GLU A 733 6.77 -3.68 -23.97
N ILE A 734 7.21 -4.55 -23.05
CA ILE A 734 6.34 -5.44 -22.27
C ILE A 734 5.79 -4.74 -21.02
N VAL A 735 6.62 -3.91 -20.38
CA VAL A 735 6.25 -3.22 -19.12
C VAL A 735 5.03 -2.29 -19.29
N MET A 736 4.74 -1.85 -20.52
CA MET A 736 3.61 -0.96 -20.81
C MET A 736 2.54 -1.66 -21.66
N ASP A 737 1.38 -1.92 -21.04
CA ASP A 737 0.11 -2.35 -21.65
C ASP A 737 0.14 -3.70 -22.40
N PHE A 738 1.24 -4.45 -22.34
CA PHE A 738 1.38 -5.71 -23.07
C PHE A 738 0.44 -6.79 -22.54
N HIS A 739 0.41 -6.98 -21.22
CA HIS A 739 -0.41 -8.00 -20.58
C HIS A 739 -1.92 -7.73 -20.79
N ASP A 740 -2.34 -6.47 -20.68
CA ASP A 740 -3.74 -6.07 -20.91
C ASP A 740 -4.13 -6.26 -22.38
N SER A 741 -3.23 -5.91 -23.30
CA SER A 741 -3.43 -6.14 -24.74
C SER A 741 -3.53 -7.64 -25.04
N LEU A 742 -2.65 -8.46 -24.48
CA LEU A 742 -2.61 -9.91 -24.68
C LEU A 742 -3.89 -10.58 -24.17
N LYS A 743 -4.34 -10.21 -22.97
CA LYS A 743 -5.61 -10.71 -22.42
C LYS A 743 -6.80 -10.27 -23.27
N SER A 744 -6.81 -9.01 -23.72
CA SER A 744 -7.90 -8.50 -24.56
C SER A 744 -8.01 -9.24 -25.90
N ILE A 745 -6.91 -9.47 -26.61
CA ILE A 745 -6.93 -10.15 -27.92
C ILE A 745 -7.25 -11.64 -27.83
N THR A 746 -7.02 -12.26 -26.67
CA THR A 746 -7.21 -13.70 -26.45
C THR A 746 -8.43 -14.02 -25.60
N SER A 747 -9.30 -13.04 -25.33
CA SER A 747 -10.44 -13.18 -24.40
C SER A 747 -10.04 -13.68 -23.00
N GLY A 748 -8.79 -13.45 -22.59
CA GLY A 748 -8.22 -13.90 -21.32
C GLY A 748 -7.63 -15.32 -21.34
N TYR A 749 -7.67 -16.04 -22.47
CA TYR A 749 -7.17 -17.43 -22.55
C TYR A 749 -5.65 -17.55 -22.63
N ALA A 750 -4.93 -16.51 -23.04
CA ALA A 750 -3.47 -16.57 -23.10
C ALA A 750 -2.84 -16.33 -21.73
N SER A 751 -1.87 -17.16 -21.37
CA SER A 751 -0.95 -16.91 -20.28
C SER A 751 0.43 -16.48 -20.80
N PHE A 752 1.10 -15.61 -20.04
CA PHE A 752 2.40 -15.07 -20.38
C PHE A 752 3.34 -15.16 -19.19
N ASP A 753 4.54 -15.62 -19.46
CA ASP A 753 5.67 -15.66 -18.52
C ASP A 753 6.92 -15.13 -19.24
N TYR A 754 7.92 -14.64 -18.52
CA TYR A 754 9.15 -14.18 -19.15
C TYR A 754 10.39 -14.43 -18.29
N GLN A 755 11.53 -14.63 -18.94
CA GLN A 755 12.82 -14.87 -18.29
C GLN A 755 13.86 -13.86 -18.77
N ASP A 756 14.75 -13.42 -17.88
CA ASP A 756 15.84 -12.48 -18.22
C ASP A 756 16.72 -13.06 -19.34
N HIS A 757 16.86 -12.30 -20.43
CA HIS A 757 17.76 -12.62 -21.55
C HIS A 757 18.96 -11.66 -21.61
N GLY A 758 19.13 -10.78 -20.62
CA GLY A 758 20.26 -9.87 -20.53
C GLY A 758 20.16 -8.66 -21.48
N PHE A 759 21.25 -7.91 -21.54
CA PHE A 759 21.33 -6.64 -22.28
C PHE A 759 21.80 -6.87 -23.72
N HIS A 760 21.05 -6.32 -24.68
CA HIS A 760 21.39 -6.37 -26.11
C HIS A 760 21.54 -4.96 -26.67
N SER A 761 22.42 -4.82 -27.66
CA SER A 761 22.68 -3.55 -28.33
C SER A 761 21.48 -3.13 -29.17
N SER A 762 21.02 -1.90 -28.97
CA SER A 762 19.80 -1.38 -29.60
C SER A 762 19.93 0.10 -29.98
N ALA A 763 19.23 0.49 -31.05
CA ALA A 763 19.17 1.88 -31.49
C ALA A 763 18.21 2.68 -30.61
N LEU A 764 18.73 3.24 -29.51
CA LEU A 764 17.96 4.04 -28.56
C LEU A 764 18.22 5.54 -28.73
N ALA A 765 17.19 6.33 -28.45
CA ALA A 765 17.28 7.78 -28.41
C ALA A 765 16.54 8.35 -27.19
N ARG A 766 17.07 9.43 -26.61
CA ARG A 766 16.39 10.20 -25.57
C ARG A 766 15.39 11.16 -26.21
N MET A 767 14.11 11.01 -25.87
CA MET A 767 13.00 11.87 -26.27
C MET A 767 12.66 12.81 -25.14
N ASP A 768 12.74 14.10 -25.43
CA ASP A 768 12.42 15.20 -24.53
C ASP A 768 11.11 15.87 -24.94
N ILE A 769 10.30 16.29 -23.95
CA ILE A 769 9.07 17.03 -24.18
C ILE A 769 9.28 18.51 -23.84
N LEU A 770 8.98 19.39 -24.80
CA LEU A 770 9.04 20.82 -24.65
C LEU A 770 7.63 21.43 -24.65
N LEU A 771 7.35 22.28 -23.68
CA LEU A 771 6.16 23.14 -23.64
C LEU A 771 6.57 24.58 -23.94
N ASN A 772 6.14 25.12 -25.07
CA ASN A 772 6.55 26.44 -25.56
C ASN A 772 8.09 26.65 -25.58
N GLY A 773 8.86 25.57 -25.79
CA GLY A 773 10.32 25.58 -25.82
C GLY A 773 10.99 25.36 -24.46
N VAL A 774 10.23 25.26 -23.37
CA VAL A 774 10.74 24.91 -22.03
C VAL A 774 10.70 23.40 -21.86
N LEU A 775 11.82 22.80 -21.48
CA LEU A 775 11.94 21.37 -21.21
C LEU A 775 11.14 20.98 -19.95
N VAL A 776 10.34 19.92 -20.08
CA VAL A 776 9.69 19.26 -18.96
C VAL A 776 10.48 17.98 -18.67
N GLU A 777 11.35 18.04 -17.67
CA GLU A 777 12.33 17.00 -17.38
C GLU A 777 11.69 15.66 -17.00
N GLU A 778 10.56 15.69 -16.30
CA GLU A 778 9.89 14.49 -15.80
C GLU A 778 9.20 13.67 -16.89
N LEU A 779 8.96 14.28 -18.06
CA LEU A 779 8.38 13.60 -19.23
C LEU A 779 9.45 13.09 -20.20
N ALA A 780 10.73 13.28 -19.89
CA ALA A 780 11.82 12.73 -20.68
C ALA A 780 11.81 11.20 -20.63
N SER A 781 11.94 10.56 -21.79
CA SER A 781 11.89 9.10 -21.92
C SER A 781 12.95 8.59 -22.90
N ILE A 782 13.36 7.34 -22.73
CA ILE A 782 14.26 6.65 -23.67
C ILE A 782 13.39 5.75 -24.52
N VAL A 783 13.52 5.89 -25.84
CA VAL A 783 12.66 5.20 -26.82
C VAL A 783 13.54 4.61 -27.93
N HIS A 784 13.12 3.45 -28.45
CA HIS A 784 13.75 2.87 -29.63
C HIS A 784 13.43 3.69 -30.90
N VAL A 785 14.41 3.83 -31.80
CA VAL A 785 14.28 4.68 -33.00
C VAL A 785 13.09 4.29 -33.88
N SER A 786 12.78 2.99 -34.02
CA SER A 786 11.65 2.54 -34.83
C SER A 786 10.27 2.96 -34.31
N ARG A 787 10.12 3.15 -32.99
CA ARG A 787 8.85 3.57 -32.35
C ARG A 787 8.85 5.04 -31.95
N LEU A 788 9.89 5.79 -32.33
CA LEU A 788 10.06 7.17 -31.91
C LEU A 788 8.89 8.06 -32.37
N GLU A 789 8.50 7.97 -33.63
CA GLU A 789 7.42 8.80 -34.17
C GLU A 789 6.05 8.46 -33.57
N TYR A 790 5.77 7.17 -33.40
CA TYR A 790 4.55 6.69 -32.75
C TYR A 790 4.44 7.19 -31.30
N ASN A 791 5.49 6.99 -30.50
CA ASN A 791 5.51 7.41 -29.10
C ASN A 791 5.48 8.94 -28.96
N ALA A 792 6.18 9.66 -29.83
CA ALA A 792 6.15 11.12 -29.87
C ALA A 792 4.73 11.64 -30.10
N ARG A 793 4.03 11.13 -31.12
CA ARG A 793 2.63 11.54 -31.40
C ARG A 793 1.70 11.20 -30.25
N ARG A 794 1.71 9.94 -29.80
CA ARG A 794 0.87 9.44 -28.70
C ARG A 794 1.00 10.31 -27.44
N LEU A 795 2.22 10.65 -27.05
CA LEU A 795 2.49 11.44 -25.85
C LEU A 795 2.05 12.90 -26.05
N THR A 796 2.31 13.50 -27.22
CA THR A 796 1.85 14.88 -27.51
C THR A 796 0.33 15.00 -27.60
N GLU A 797 -0.38 13.97 -28.10
CA GLU A 797 -1.84 13.91 -28.14
C GLU A 797 -2.44 13.75 -26.74
N LYS A 798 -1.93 12.81 -25.93
CA LYS A 798 -2.37 12.63 -24.53
C LYS A 798 -2.21 13.93 -23.74
N LEU A 799 -1.07 14.62 -23.89
CA LEU A 799 -0.84 15.92 -23.25
C LEU A 799 -1.80 17.01 -23.73
N LYS A 800 -2.18 17.01 -25.01
CA LYS A 800 -3.12 18.01 -25.57
C LYS A 800 -4.53 17.82 -25.02
N GLU A 801 -4.94 16.59 -24.78
CA GLU A 801 -6.25 16.29 -24.17
C GLU A 801 -6.30 16.67 -22.70
N MET A 802 -5.21 16.40 -21.97
CA MET A 802 -5.14 16.63 -20.53
C MET A 802 -4.86 18.09 -20.15
N ILE A 803 -4.01 18.81 -20.89
CA ILE A 803 -3.65 20.20 -20.55
C ILE A 803 -4.84 21.14 -20.81
N PRO A 804 -5.35 21.83 -19.77
CA PRO A 804 -6.46 22.77 -19.95
C PRO A 804 -6.02 23.96 -20.80
N ARG A 805 -6.97 24.51 -21.56
CA ARG A 805 -6.73 25.71 -22.39
C ARG A 805 -6.35 26.89 -21.52
N GLN A 806 -5.43 27.71 -22.04
CA GLN A 806 -4.98 28.94 -21.37
C GLN A 806 -5.23 30.16 -22.26
N MET A 807 -5.03 31.35 -21.72
CA MET A 807 -5.11 32.62 -22.48
C MET A 807 -4.00 32.74 -23.54
N VAL A 808 -2.96 31.92 -23.42
CA VAL A 808 -1.82 31.80 -24.33
C VAL A 808 -1.89 30.47 -25.07
N GLN A 809 -1.39 30.46 -26.30
CA GLN A 809 -1.26 29.25 -27.10
C GLN A 809 -0.11 28.39 -26.53
N ILE A 810 -0.38 27.11 -26.31
CA ILE A 810 0.61 26.16 -25.81
C ILE A 810 1.02 25.26 -26.97
N ALA A 811 2.29 25.32 -27.34
CA ALA A 811 2.89 24.36 -28.28
C ALA A 811 3.54 23.23 -27.47
N ILE A 812 3.06 22.01 -27.70
CA ILE A 812 3.58 20.78 -27.11
C ILE A 812 4.46 20.13 -28.19
N GLN A 813 5.74 19.91 -27.91
CA GLN A 813 6.68 19.39 -28.89
C GLN A 813 7.46 18.21 -28.30
N ALA A 814 7.54 17.11 -29.06
CA ALA A 814 8.45 16.02 -28.76
C ALA A 814 9.72 16.16 -29.60
N VAL A 815 10.88 16.18 -28.95
CA VAL A 815 12.17 16.51 -29.55
C VAL A 815 13.21 15.44 -29.22
N VAL A 816 14.04 15.09 -30.19
CA VAL A 816 15.23 14.25 -30.00
C VAL A 816 16.40 14.96 -30.65
N GLY A 817 17.46 15.24 -29.88
CA GLY A 817 18.68 15.87 -30.41
C GLY A 817 18.42 17.21 -31.12
N GLY A 818 17.41 17.97 -30.68
CA GLY A 818 17.00 19.25 -31.29
C GLY A 818 16.03 19.15 -32.48
N LYS A 819 15.80 17.96 -33.04
CA LYS A 819 14.81 17.74 -34.10
C LYS A 819 13.42 17.45 -33.51
N VAL A 820 12.39 18.16 -33.99
CA VAL A 820 10.99 17.97 -33.59
C VAL A 820 10.38 16.80 -34.38
N TYR A 821 9.87 15.78 -33.68
CA TYR A 821 9.23 14.60 -34.28
C TYR A 821 7.70 14.68 -34.26
N ALA A 822 7.13 15.24 -33.19
CA ALA A 822 5.70 15.50 -33.09
C ALA A 822 5.47 16.88 -32.50
N ARG A 823 4.40 17.55 -32.95
CA ARG A 823 4.01 18.85 -32.44
C ARG A 823 2.50 18.98 -32.41
N GLU A 824 1.98 19.18 -31.20
CA GLU A 824 0.59 19.53 -30.98
C GLU A 824 0.45 20.97 -30.49
N THR A 825 -0.69 21.58 -30.78
CA THR A 825 -0.93 22.97 -30.43
C THR A 825 -2.29 23.15 -29.78
N LEU A 826 -2.26 23.61 -28.53
CA LEU A 826 -3.43 23.94 -27.76
C LEU A 826 -3.83 25.39 -28.05
N LYS A 827 -5.05 25.57 -28.58
CA LYS A 827 -5.57 26.89 -28.95
C LYS A 827 -5.82 27.73 -27.70
N ALA A 828 -5.38 28.99 -27.75
CA ALA A 828 -5.62 29.97 -26.71
C ALA A 828 -7.11 30.31 -26.57
N TYR A 829 -7.59 30.51 -25.35
CA TYR A 829 -8.89 31.15 -25.12
C TYR A 829 -8.94 32.49 -25.84
N ARG A 830 -10.04 32.73 -26.55
CA ARG A 830 -10.25 33.97 -27.30
C ARG A 830 -11.60 34.54 -26.89
N LYS A 831 -11.55 35.68 -26.20
CA LYS A 831 -12.73 36.53 -26.05
C LYS A 831 -13.09 37.11 -27.41
N ASP A 832 -14.37 37.07 -27.77
CA ASP A 832 -14.85 37.82 -28.92
C ASP A 832 -14.83 39.32 -28.59
N VAL A 833 -13.72 39.97 -28.94
CA VAL A 833 -13.54 41.42 -28.76
C VAL A 833 -14.38 42.23 -29.75
N THR A 834 -15.01 41.57 -30.73
CA THR A 834 -15.83 42.21 -31.76
C THR A 834 -17.33 42.11 -31.50
N ALA A 835 -17.76 41.35 -30.49
CA ALA A 835 -19.17 41.12 -30.17
C ALA A 835 -20.01 42.39 -29.92
N LYS A 836 -19.40 43.50 -29.48
CA LYS A 836 -20.09 44.79 -29.26
C LYS A 836 -20.01 45.75 -30.46
N LEU A 837 -19.45 45.33 -31.59
CA LEU A 837 -19.37 46.15 -32.81
C LEU A 837 -20.58 45.86 -33.70
N TYR A 838 -21.55 46.77 -33.71
CA TYR A 838 -22.79 46.66 -34.51
C TYR A 838 -22.68 47.27 -35.92
N GLY A 839 -21.50 47.70 -36.37
CA GLY A 839 -21.32 48.42 -37.63
C GLY A 839 -20.07 48.00 -38.42
N GLY A 840 -20.11 48.19 -39.75
CA GLY A 840 -19.12 47.75 -40.74
C GLY A 840 -17.77 48.47 -40.73
N ASP A 841 -17.41 49.18 -39.67
CA ASP A 841 -16.13 49.89 -39.59
C ASP A 841 -14.97 48.93 -39.32
N VAL A 842 -14.32 48.54 -40.42
CA VAL A 842 -13.17 47.63 -40.47
C VAL A 842 -12.00 48.14 -39.63
N THR A 843 -11.85 49.45 -39.45
CA THR A 843 -10.69 50.03 -38.73
C THR A 843 -10.76 49.74 -37.23
N ARG A 844 -11.95 49.90 -36.62
CA ARG A 844 -12.19 49.63 -35.20
C ARG A 844 -12.07 48.14 -34.88
N ARG A 845 -12.57 47.28 -35.79
CA ARG A 845 -12.38 45.83 -35.73
C ARG A 845 -10.89 45.45 -35.76
N LYS A 846 -10.11 46.01 -36.70
CA LYS A 846 -8.66 45.76 -36.80
C LYS A 846 -7.90 46.22 -35.55
N LYS A 847 -8.27 47.37 -34.95
CA LYS A 847 -7.63 47.90 -33.74
C LYS A 847 -7.78 46.95 -32.54
N LEU A 848 -8.99 46.46 -32.27
CA LEU A 848 -9.26 45.54 -31.16
C LEU A 848 -8.57 44.18 -31.37
N LEU A 849 -8.55 43.69 -32.61
CA LEU A 849 -7.82 42.48 -32.97
C LEU A 849 -6.30 42.65 -32.75
N LYS A 850 -5.74 43.78 -33.16
CA LYS A 850 -4.31 44.08 -33.00
C LYS A 850 -3.91 44.15 -31.51
N GLN A 851 -4.72 44.81 -30.68
CA GLN A 851 -4.53 44.84 -29.23
C GLN A 851 -4.62 43.44 -28.59
N GLN A 852 -5.59 42.62 -29.02
CA GLN A 852 -5.70 41.24 -28.54
C GLN A 852 -4.47 40.40 -28.92
N THR A 853 -3.95 40.54 -30.14
CA THR A 853 -2.73 39.83 -30.57
C THR A 853 -1.48 40.30 -29.82
N GLU A 854 -1.29 41.60 -29.62
CA GLU A 854 -0.14 42.14 -28.87
C GLU A 854 -0.20 41.72 -27.39
N GLY A 855 -1.38 41.79 -26.76
CA GLY A 855 -1.59 41.31 -25.40
C GLY A 855 -1.26 39.83 -25.23
N LYS A 856 -1.68 38.98 -26.17
CA LYS A 856 -1.32 37.54 -26.18
C LYS A 856 0.17 37.30 -26.42
N LYS A 857 0.82 38.08 -27.28
CA LYS A 857 2.26 37.98 -27.52
C LYS A 857 3.06 38.32 -26.26
N LYS A 858 2.62 39.36 -25.53
CA LYS A 858 3.23 39.80 -24.26
C LYS A 858 2.99 38.78 -23.13
N MET A 859 1.79 38.20 -23.06
CA MET A 859 1.51 37.10 -22.14
C MET A 859 2.36 35.86 -22.46
N ARG A 860 2.63 35.55 -23.74
CA ARG A 860 3.42 34.38 -24.13
C ARG A 860 4.88 34.44 -23.65
N SER A 861 5.51 35.61 -23.66
CA SER A 861 6.90 35.77 -23.23
C SER A 861 7.07 35.73 -21.70
N VAL A 862 6.01 35.96 -20.94
CA VAL A 862 6.02 36.03 -19.46
C VAL A 862 5.32 34.82 -18.83
N ALA A 863 4.52 34.07 -19.59
CA ALA A 863 3.79 32.92 -19.11
C ALA A 863 4.74 31.75 -18.80
N ASN A 864 5.05 31.59 -17.53
CA ASN A 864 5.58 30.34 -17.02
C ASN A 864 4.41 29.35 -16.97
N ILE A 865 4.34 28.46 -17.96
CA ILE A 865 3.26 27.46 -18.05
C ILE A 865 3.46 26.48 -16.89
N ARG A 866 2.74 26.72 -15.80
CA ARG A 866 2.60 25.73 -14.74
C ARG A 866 1.49 24.77 -15.16
N ILE A 867 1.87 23.55 -15.47
CA ILE A 867 0.91 22.45 -15.61
C ILE A 867 0.25 22.28 -14.24
N PRO A 868 -1.10 22.25 -14.15
CA PRO A 868 -1.76 21.93 -12.89
C PRO A 868 -1.25 20.60 -12.36
N ARG A 869 -1.07 20.51 -11.03
CA ARG A 869 -0.56 19.29 -10.38
C ARG A 869 -1.41 18.08 -10.76
N ASP A 870 -2.73 18.24 -10.74
CA ASP A 870 -3.68 17.17 -11.07
C ASP A 870 -3.52 16.69 -12.51
N THR A 871 -3.39 17.61 -13.46
CA THR A 871 -3.12 17.27 -14.87
C THR A 871 -1.80 16.54 -15.06
N PHE A 872 -0.77 16.92 -14.30
CA PHE A 872 0.53 16.27 -14.36
C PHE A 872 0.49 14.86 -13.77
N ILE A 873 -0.25 14.72 -12.66
CA ILE A 873 -0.55 13.43 -12.03
C ILE A 873 -1.31 12.54 -13.02
N ASP A 874 -2.31 13.05 -13.73
CA ASP A 874 -3.11 12.26 -14.69
C ASP A 874 -2.32 11.85 -15.94
N VAL A 875 -1.35 12.66 -16.36
CA VAL A 875 -0.44 12.30 -17.47
C VAL A 875 0.49 11.16 -17.07
N LEU A 876 0.96 11.18 -15.82
CA LEU A 876 1.93 10.23 -15.28
C LEU A 876 1.27 8.97 -14.72
N LYS A 877 0.03 9.08 -14.24
CA LYS A 877 -0.86 7.95 -13.97
C LYS A 877 -1.23 7.30 -15.31
N LYS A 878 -1.37 5.98 -15.26
CA LYS A 878 -1.91 5.22 -16.39
C LYS A 878 -3.27 5.78 -16.77
#